data_AF-A0A7S4E6L5-F1
#
_entry.id   AF-A0A7S4E6L5-F1
#
_cell.length_a   1.000
_cell.length_b   1.000
_cell.length_c   1.000
_cell.angle_alpha   90.00
_cell.angle_beta   90.00
_cell.angle_gamma   90.00
#
_symmetry.space_group_name_H-M   'P 1'
#
loop_
_entity.id
_entity.type
_entity.pdbx_description
1 polymer ?
#
loop_
_entity_poly.entity_id
_entity_poly.type
_entity_poly.pdbx_seq_one_letter_code
_entity_poly.pdbx_strand_id
1 'polypeptide(L)'
;MAPVVAAAPQVLVDESTRLANSTVARIVKASKGGSLSDPTIKKQCVEKLQKINGELKGRIADADALAAHEAMKSGITGALGCDHTKLISVLCTRTKAALQRTRQAYRKAYDKDLAKEVASETSGVLGSNYGKMMSYALDGPEEYVADLIHAACHGMGCDEGALIELCLTRSPEQLAAGKKCWEGRKDKALFDYLGKELPDLTYKNLKYLLLEILKGKKQWDAPVDEARAAKNADIIKQEGRGMFSSMDFNKVADCLLAGPPSETRLLAELYEKKYGKSLKAKLEKKGPKVWAKAATALLVTPEEFVAMRLQGAMKGFGTNEKKLVRLLGGLDHSSRPSMPAVLQAYEKKYGRTLRDALRSEISGNFLKASLAWISALEDPAQANEALTTKKFDEVEDTDELLDALLMENESLGGMMASLDARAIYEACHGFGTSDSKLIKIVSARSKPHLQKVAAAYYAQRDKPMLHRLRKETSGWYKKLLTYLVESPEDADVRALDSAMDGLGADGMAIVDFLVGHSQARVRAAKAKWEGKHDKSLVDRIRSELHGSNKTLALQLLKGERDEQGAPNPTLAQQQAETLHKAARGMGTDEDSFILVLAKNSPAQNVATRTAYENKYGRSLDNLITKEMSGNLAKCLQALLLPPADYYAMRLRKAFVGLGTSDKVVVRVLGGHDKADILAIAAAYQRKYTSHLKDSIKKECSGNYKRLAMAWVSVPDALADPDAPIEIPEETQEKEEAPPPPEPEEPEPATPPPPPPAAYKPPPAPVYQPTAVAQPVAPPPPTFMTVPVPMGVFPGMTVVVQAPTGQRLAVIVPQGVGPGGVFKVPIPAPPPPQIRYY
;
A
#
# COMPACT_ATOMS: atom_id res chain seq x y z
N MET A 1 4.53 -8.85 61.13
CA MET A 1 5.50 -7.85 60.61
C MET A 1 5.86 -8.28 59.19
N ALA A 2 5.60 -7.60 58.07
CA ALA A 2 4.85 -6.40 57.70
C ALA A 2 4.22 -6.69 56.31
N PRO A 3 3.12 -6.03 55.88
CA PRO A 3 2.53 -6.27 54.55
C PRO A 3 3.24 -5.41 53.50
N VAL A 4 3.72 -6.02 52.42
CA VAL A 4 4.09 -5.28 51.20
C VAL A 4 3.47 -5.99 50.00
N VAL A 5 2.16 -5.81 49.84
CA VAL A 5 1.56 -5.81 48.51
C VAL A 5 1.51 -4.34 48.12
N ALA A 6 2.60 -3.85 47.51
CA ALA A 6 2.56 -2.58 46.83
C ALA A 6 1.66 -2.78 45.61
N ALA A 7 0.42 -2.29 45.71
CA ALA A 7 -0.41 -2.09 44.53
C ALA A 7 0.40 -1.21 43.57
N ALA A 8 0.78 -1.77 42.42
CA ALA A 8 1.30 -0.96 41.34
C ALA A 8 0.22 0.10 41.03
N PRO A 9 0.57 1.40 41.00
CA PRO A 9 -0.40 2.42 40.64
C PRO A 9 -0.84 2.10 39.22
N GLN A 10 -2.08 1.67 39.05
CA GLN A 10 -2.78 1.87 37.79
C GLN A 10 -2.91 3.38 37.67
N VAL A 11 -1.90 4.00 37.06
CA VAL A 11 -2.06 5.33 36.48
C VAL A 11 -3.21 5.16 35.50
N LEU A 12 -4.39 5.64 35.88
CA LEU A 12 -5.45 5.97 34.93
C LEU A 12 -4.86 7.06 34.05
N VAL A 13 -4.06 6.64 33.06
CA VAL A 13 -3.67 7.50 31.96
C VAL A 13 -5.00 7.83 31.28
N ASP A 14 -5.45 9.06 31.44
CA ASP A 14 -6.68 9.61 30.87
C ASP A 14 -6.82 9.15 29.40
N GLU A 15 -8.05 8.83 28.97
CA GLU A 15 -8.34 8.44 27.58
C GLU A 15 -7.81 9.48 26.58
N SER A 16 -7.76 10.76 26.98
CA SER A 16 -7.15 11.84 26.19
C SER A 16 -5.67 11.58 25.86
N THR A 17 -4.88 11.13 26.84
CA THR A 17 -3.46 10.81 26.68
C THR A 17 -3.24 9.46 25.98
N ARG A 18 -4.22 8.54 26.08
CA ARG A 18 -4.21 7.26 25.36
C ARG A 18 -4.46 7.41 23.87
N LEU A 19 -5.25 8.40 23.44
CA LEU A 19 -5.55 8.64 22.02
C LEU A 19 -4.45 9.47 21.32
N ALA A 20 -3.89 10.46 22.00
CA ALA A 20 -2.75 11.25 21.51
C ALA A 20 -1.51 10.40 21.20
N ASN A 21 -1.30 9.32 21.96
CA ASN A 21 -0.22 8.36 21.77
C ASN A 21 -0.65 7.09 21.00
N SER A 22 -1.86 7.09 20.40
CA SER A 22 -2.43 5.90 19.81
C SER A 22 -1.94 5.61 18.38
N THR A 23 -2.10 4.36 17.95
CA THR A 23 -1.85 3.97 16.56
C THR A 23 -2.87 4.61 15.63
N VAL A 24 -2.51 4.81 14.36
CA VAL A 24 -3.40 5.32 13.30
C VAL A 24 -4.79 4.64 13.33
N ALA A 25 -4.83 3.32 13.56
CA ALA A 25 -6.06 2.55 13.63
C ALA A 25 -7.03 3.02 14.74
N ARG A 26 -6.51 3.47 15.89
CA ARG A 26 -7.34 4.04 16.96
C ARG A 26 -7.82 5.44 16.60
N ILE A 27 -6.98 6.26 15.95
CA ILE A 27 -7.36 7.58 15.43
C ILE A 27 -8.50 7.44 14.42
N VAL A 28 -8.39 6.53 13.45
CA VAL A 28 -9.46 6.23 12.46
C VAL A 28 -10.74 5.76 13.13
N LYS A 29 -10.65 4.94 14.18
CA LYS A 29 -11.83 4.48 14.91
C LYS A 29 -12.50 5.62 15.66
N ALA A 30 -11.71 6.51 16.27
CA ALA A 30 -12.21 7.68 16.99
C ALA A 30 -12.83 8.72 16.05
N SER A 31 -12.25 8.94 14.86
CA SER A 31 -12.79 9.87 13.86
C SER A 31 -14.16 9.41 13.35
N LYS A 32 -14.30 8.12 13.02
CA LYS A 32 -15.59 7.53 12.59
C LYS A 32 -16.67 7.52 13.68
N GLY A 33 -16.27 7.55 14.95
CA GLY A 33 -17.18 7.57 16.09
C GLY A 33 -17.58 8.97 16.58
N GLY A 34 -17.09 10.04 15.94
CA GLY A 34 -17.31 11.42 16.39
C GLY A 34 -16.60 11.76 17.71
N SER A 35 -15.67 10.93 18.16
CA SER A 35 -15.01 11.06 19.47
C SER A 35 -13.88 12.10 19.50
N LEU A 36 -13.59 12.77 18.38
CA LEU A 36 -12.56 13.82 18.24
C LEU A 36 -13.14 15.24 18.35
N SER A 37 -14.10 15.45 19.25
CA SER A 37 -14.74 16.76 19.45
C SER A 37 -13.85 17.78 20.17
N ASP A 38 -12.85 17.33 20.93
CA ASP A 38 -11.89 18.21 21.61
C ASP A 38 -10.80 18.70 20.63
N PRO A 39 -10.70 20.03 20.39
CA PRO A 39 -9.70 20.60 19.49
C PRO A 39 -8.25 20.28 19.87
N THR A 40 -7.95 20.16 21.16
CA THR A 40 -6.61 19.83 21.67
C THR A 40 -6.22 18.40 21.29
N ILE A 41 -7.15 17.45 21.49
CA ILE A 41 -6.93 16.04 21.14
C ILE A 41 -6.83 15.89 19.61
N LYS A 42 -7.65 16.62 18.85
CA LYS A 42 -7.59 16.63 17.38
C LYS A 42 -6.23 17.14 16.89
N LYS A 43 -5.72 18.25 17.43
CA LYS A 43 -4.39 18.78 17.12
C LYS A 43 -3.29 17.75 17.37
N GLN A 44 -3.30 17.09 18.54
CA GLN A 44 -2.33 16.04 18.87
C GLN A 44 -2.40 14.84 17.90
N CYS A 45 -3.61 14.42 17.51
CA CYS A 45 -3.78 13.36 16.52
C CYS A 45 -3.25 13.76 15.15
N VAL A 46 -3.51 14.99 14.71
CA VAL A 46 -2.98 15.54 13.45
C VAL A 46 -1.45 15.58 13.47
N GLU A 47 -0.84 16.17 14.50
CA GLU A 47 0.62 16.25 14.62
C GLU A 47 1.26 14.85 14.64
N LYS A 48 0.63 13.89 15.33
CA LYS A 48 1.09 12.49 15.34
C LYS A 48 0.98 11.84 13.96
N LEU A 49 -0.13 12.03 13.25
CA LEU A 49 -0.33 11.52 11.89
C LEU A 49 0.66 12.14 10.91
N GLN A 50 0.92 13.45 11.01
CA GLN A 50 1.91 14.14 10.20
C GLN A 50 3.31 13.57 10.42
N LYS A 51 3.69 13.32 11.68
CA LYS A 51 4.95 12.65 12.01
C LYS A 51 5.04 11.26 11.37
N ILE A 52 4.01 10.41 11.55
CA ILE A 52 3.97 9.05 11.00
C ILE A 52 4.04 9.09 9.46
N ASN A 53 3.27 9.95 8.80
CA ASN A 53 3.28 10.10 7.34
C ASN A 53 4.65 10.58 6.84
N GLY A 54 5.27 11.53 7.54
CA GLY A 54 6.63 12.00 7.25
C GLY A 54 7.68 10.89 7.32
N GLU A 55 7.62 10.06 8.37
CA GLU A 55 8.51 8.92 8.54
C GLU A 55 8.28 7.84 7.48
N LEU A 56 7.02 7.51 7.18
CA LEU A 56 6.67 6.56 6.12
C LEU A 56 7.19 7.02 4.76
N LYS A 57 7.09 8.32 4.43
CA LYS A 57 7.68 8.90 3.22
C LYS A 57 9.19 8.70 3.16
N GLY A 58 9.89 8.90 4.28
CA GLY A 58 11.32 8.62 4.38
C GLY A 58 11.66 7.17 4.09
N ARG A 59 10.92 6.22 4.68
CA ARG A 59 11.13 4.78 4.46
C ARG A 59 10.82 4.33 3.04
N ILE A 60 9.77 4.87 2.44
CA ILE A 60 9.46 4.65 1.02
C ILE A 60 10.61 5.17 0.16
N ALA A 61 11.14 6.36 0.44
CA ALA A 61 12.28 6.92 -0.27
C ALA A 61 13.56 6.06 -0.14
N ASP A 62 13.88 5.56 1.06
CA ASP A 62 15.01 4.66 1.29
C ASP A 62 14.83 3.32 0.52
N ALA A 63 13.62 2.75 0.57
CA ALA A 63 13.30 1.51 -0.13
C ALA A 63 13.32 1.68 -1.66
N ASP A 64 12.85 2.82 -2.16
CA ASP A 64 12.90 3.18 -3.58
C ASP A 64 14.34 3.43 -4.03
N ALA A 65 15.16 4.10 -3.22
CA ALA A 65 16.57 4.34 -3.52
C ALA A 65 17.34 3.02 -3.65
N LEU A 66 17.15 2.11 -2.70
CA LEU A 66 17.72 0.76 -2.76
C LEU A 66 17.22 -0.01 -3.99
N ALA A 67 15.92 0.02 -4.26
CA ALA A 67 15.33 -0.68 -5.39
C ALA A 67 15.79 -0.13 -6.74
N ALA A 68 15.92 1.18 -6.87
CA ALA A 68 16.48 1.83 -8.05
C ALA A 68 17.95 1.44 -8.24
N HIS A 69 18.73 1.44 -7.16
CA HIS A 69 20.13 0.99 -7.19
C HIS A 69 20.27 -0.45 -7.67
N GLU A 70 19.50 -1.37 -7.08
CA GLU A 70 19.49 -2.78 -7.48
C GLU A 70 19.05 -2.94 -8.93
N ALA A 71 18.01 -2.22 -9.36
CA ALA A 71 17.52 -2.27 -10.75
C ALA A 71 18.57 -1.79 -11.75
N MET A 72 19.35 -0.76 -11.41
CA MET A 72 20.43 -0.26 -12.25
C MET A 72 21.64 -1.22 -12.30
N LYS A 73 21.80 -2.07 -11.28
CA LYS A 73 22.90 -3.05 -11.21
C LYS A 73 22.54 -4.45 -11.70
N SER A 74 21.26 -4.79 -11.82
CA SER A 74 20.80 -6.12 -12.20
C SER A 74 20.59 -6.24 -13.71
N GLY A 75 21.60 -6.76 -14.43
CA GLY A 75 21.42 -7.24 -15.80
C GLY A 75 20.89 -8.69 -15.82
N ILE A 76 20.02 -9.00 -16.78
CA ILE A 76 19.61 -10.38 -17.08
C ILE A 76 20.91 -11.15 -17.43
N THR A 77 21.21 -12.22 -16.68
CA THR A 77 22.40 -13.10 -16.76
C THR A 77 23.77 -12.58 -16.27
N GLY A 78 23.84 -11.60 -15.37
CA GLY A 78 25.11 -11.27 -14.68
C GLY A 78 26.16 -10.55 -15.54
N ALA A 79 25.76 -9.96 -16.66
CA ALA A 79 26.53 -8.97 -17.42
C ALA A 79 25.84 -7.60 -17.36
N LEU A 80 26.60 -6.53 -17.60
CA LEU A 80 26.19 -5.12 -17.70
C LEU A 80 24.74 -4.94 -18.21
N GLY A 81 23.85 -4.33 -17.42
CA GLY A 81 22.48 -4.02 -17.84
C GLY A 81 21.56 -3.54 -16.72
N CYS A 82 20.50 -2.82 -17.09
CA CYS A 82 19.48 -2.26 -16.18
C CYS A 82 18.17 -3.07 -16.27
N ASP A 83 17.59 -3.45 -15.13
CA ASP A 83 16.20 -3.92 -15.04
C ASP A 83 15.24 -2.73 -15.19
N HIS A 84 14.96 -2.41 -16.45
CA HIS A 84 14.06 -1.32 -16.82
C HIS A 84 12.65 -1.48 -16.24
N THR A 85 12.16 -2.71 -16.07
CA THR A 85 10.81 -2.95 -15.53
C THR A 85 10.75 -2.58 -14.06
N LYS A 86 11.73 -3.03 -13.27
CA LYS A 86 11.86 -2.67 -11.86
C LYS A 86 12.08 -1.17 -11.72
N LEU A 87 12.98 -0.57 -12.50
CA LEU A 87 13.27 0.86 -12.43
C LEU A 87 12.04 1.74 -12.75
N ILE A 88 11.26 1.38 -13.78
CA ILE A 88 10.00 2.06 -14.11
C ILE A 88 9.00 1.91 -12.97
N SER A 89 8.83 0.71 -12.42
CA SER A 89 7.87 0.46 -11.34
C SER A 89 8.18 1.23 -10.06
N VAL A 90 9.44 1.59 -9.84
CA VAL A 90 9.92 2.34 -8.67
C VAL A 90 9.80 3.84 -8.90
N LEU A 91 10.31 4.34 -10.03
CA LEU A 91 10.43 5.79 -10.24
C LEU A 91 9.23 6.41 -10.96
N CYS A 92 8.59 5.69 -11.88
CA CYS A 92 7.44 6.23 -12.63
C CYS A 92 6.12 6.11 -11.87
N THR A 93 6.11 5.64 -10.63
CA THR A 93 4.91 5.47 -9.79
C THR A 93 4.91 6.39 -8.58
N ARG A 94 5.66 7.51 -8.66
CA ARG A 94 5.88 8.47 -7.58
C ARG A 94 5.56 9.88 -8.04
N THR A 95 5.25 10.76 -7.09
CA THR A 95 5.22 12.21 -7.34
C THR A 95 6.63 12.77 -7.52
N LYS A 96 6.72 13.99 -8.05
CA LYS A 96 7.99 14.70 -8.10
C LYS A 96 8.60 14.93 -6.71
N ALA A 97 7.78 15.27 -5.71
CA ALA A 97 8.25 15.47 -4.34
C ALA A 97 8.75 14.17 -3.68
N ALA A 98 8.08 13.04 -3.92
CA ALA A 98 8.56 11.73 -3.51
C ALA A 98 9.88 11.36 -4.22
N LEU A 99 10.01 11.63 -5.52
CA LEU A 99 11.25 11.44 -6.26
C LEU A 99 12.41 12.29 -5.73
N GLN A 100 12.17 13.52 -5.28
CA GLN A 100 13.20 14.33 -4.62
C GLN A 100 13.68 13.68 -3.31
N ARG A 101 12.76 13.17 -2.50
CA ARG A 101 13.12 12.41 -1.30
C ARG A 101 13.92 11.15 -1.64
N THR A 102 13.50 10.39 -2.66
CA THR A 102 14.24 9.21 -3.13
C THR A 102 15.63 9.58 -3.63
N ARG A 103 15.79 10.69 -4.34
CA ARG A 103 17.09 11.20 -4.80
C ARG A 103 18.00 11.60 -3.61
N GLN A 104 17.45 12.25 -2.59
CA GLN A 104 18.19 12.57 -1.36
C GLN A 104 18.61 11.30 -0.59
N ALA A 105 17.70 10.34 -0.43
CA ALA A 105 18.00 9.04 0.19
C ALA A 105 19.09 8.29 -0.59
N TYR A 106 19.00 8.28 -1.92
CA TYR A 106 20.02 7.68 -2.79
C TYR A 106 21.39 8.36 -2.65
N ARG A 107 21.41 9.70 -2.59
CA ARG A 107 22.65 10.46 -2.37
C ARG A 107 23.28 10.12 -1.03
N LYS A 108 22.48 10.03 0.04
CA LYS A 108 22.93 9.63 1.38
C LYS A 108 23.49 8.20 1.41
N ALA A 109 22.86 7.27 0.68
CA ALA A 109 23.24 5.86 0.71
C ALA A 109 24.45 5.52 -0.20
N TYR A 110 24.63 6.23 -1.32
CA TYR A 110 25.57 5.85 -2.37
C TYR A 110 26.55 6.95 -2.81
N ASP A 111 26.46 8.14 -2.22
CA ASP A 111 27.22 9.35 -2.60
C ASP A 111 27.15 9.69 -4.11
N LYS A 112 26.05 9.32 -4.74
CA LYS A 112 25.78 9.48 -6.17
C LYS A 112 24.47 10.22 -6.39
N ASP A 113 24.37 10.89 -7.53
CA ASP A 113 23.14 11.58 -7.91
C ASP A 113 22.23 10.64 -8.71
N LEU A 114 21.02 10.39 -8.19
CA LEU A 114 20.10 9.43 -8.81
C LEU A 114 19.67 9.84 -10.22
N ALA A 115 19.46 11.13 -10.48
CA ALA A 115 19.05 11.60 -11.82
C ALA A 115 20.15 11.33 -12.86
N LYS A 116 21.41 11.58 -12.50
CA LYS A 116 22.57 11.27 -13.35
C LYS A 116 22.77 9.78 -13.56
N GLU A 117 22.62 8.96 -12.53
CA GLU A 117 22.76 7.50 -12.65
C GLU A 117 21.64 6.93 -13.53
N VAL A 118 20.38 7.34 -13.33
CA VAL A 118 19.27 6.93 -14.21
C VAL A 118 19.53 7.36 -15.65
N ALA A 119 19.97 8.60 -15.88
CA ALA A 119 20.32 9.06 -17.22
C ALA A 119 21.42 8.20 -17.85
N SER A 120 22.48 7.86 -17.10
CA SER A 120 23.59 7.03 -17.56
C SER A 120 23.19 5.58 -17.85
N GLU A 121 22.59 4.89 -16.89
CA GLU A 121 22.30 3.45 -16.95
C GLU A 121 21.21 3.10 -17.97
N THR A 122 20.41 4.09 -18.35
CA THR A 122 19.36 3.93 -19.35
C THR A 122 19.78 4.41 -20.74
N SER A 123 21.04 4.83 -20.91
CA SER A 123 21.53 5.52 -22.12
C SER A 123 22.26 4.67 -23.17
N GLY A 124 22.20 3.32 -23.12
CA GLY A 124 22.80 2.45 -24.16
C GLY A 124 22.46 2.88 -25.60
N VAL A 125 23.32 2.54 -26.59
CA VAL A 125 23.50 3.00 -28.01
C VAL A 125 22.54 4.02 -28.67
N LEU A 126 21.27 4.13 -28.28
CA LEU A 126 20.30 5.14 -28.76
C LEU A 126 19.69 6.04 -27.66
N GLY A 127 20.05 5.87 -26.38
CA GLY A 127 19.56 6.67 -25.25
C GLY A 127 18.06 6.50 -24.98
N SER A 128 17.64 5.77 -23.95
CA SER A 128 16.21 5.55 -23.74
C SER A 128 15.47 6.85 -23.40
N ASN A 129 14.40 7.15 -24.14
CA ASN A 129 13.57 8.35 -23.92
C ASN A 129 12.99 8.41 -22.51
N TYR A 130 12.65 7.25 -21.93
CA TYR A 130 12.10 7.18 -20.59
C TYR A 130 13.14 7.57 -19.51
N GLY A 131 14.41 7.24 -19.71
CA GLY A 131 15.50 7.65 -18.83
C GLY A 131 15.67 9.16 -18.75
N LYS A 132 15.64 9.82 -19.92
CA LYS A 132 15.66 11.29 -20.02
C LYS A 132 14.39 11.93 -19.46
N MET A 133 13.23 11.29 -19.64
CA MET A 133 11.99 11.75 -19.03
C MET A 133 12.09 11.70 -17.51
N MET A 134 12.68 10.61 -16.99
CA MET A 134 12.85 10.41 -15.57
C MET A 134 13.90 11.32 -14.96
N SER A 135 14.97 11.68 -15.68
CA SER A 135 15.92 12.69 -15.19
C SER A 135 15.21 14.03 -14.96
N TYR A 136 14.37 14.47 -15.90
CA TYR A 136 13.55 15.68 -15.71
C TYR A 136 12.54 15.60 -14.56
N ALA A 137 11.99 14.41 -14.31
CA ALA A 137 11.09 14.17 -13.19
C ALA A 137 11.85 14.20 -11.84
N LEU A 138 13.10 13.69 -11.81
CA LEU A 138 14.00 13.68 -10.65
C LEU A 138 14.70 15.03 -10.40
N ASP A 139 14.70 15.95 -11.35
CA ASP A 139 15.25 17.30 -11.19
C ASP A 139 14.34 18.17 -10.32
N GLY A 140 14.91 18.97 -9.41
CA GLY A 140 14.14 20.01 -8.72
C GLY A 140 13.48 20.99 -9.72
N PRO A 141 12.39 21.70 -9.37
CA PRO A 141 11.75 22.64 -10.28
C PRO A 141 12.72 23.67 -10.89
N GLU A 142 13.63 24.20 -10.09
CA GLU A 142 14.68 25.14 -10.51
C GLU A 142 15.74 24.49 -11.40
N GLU A 143 16.09 23.24 -11.14
CA GLU A 143 17.05 22.49 -11.94
C GLU A 143 16.48 22.19 -13.32
N TYR A 144 15.22 21.72 -13.38
CA TYR A 144 14.50 21.47 -14.62
C TYR A 144 14.47 22.72 -15.51
N VAL A 145 14.15 23.89 -14.93
CA VAL A 145 14.14 25.16 -15.67
C VAL A 145 15.55 25.48 -16.19
N ALA A 146 16.58 25.38 -15.35
CA ALA A 146 17.96 25.64 -15.75
C ALA A 146 18.44 24.69 -16.86
N ASP A 147 18.16 23.40 -16.73
CA ASP A 147 18.57 22.37 -17.69
C ASP A 147 17.81 22.51 -19.00
N LEU A 148 16.54 22.92 -18.98
CA LEU A 148 15.79 23.19 -20.21
C LEU A 148 16.30 24.45 -20.93
N ILE A 149 16.67 25.51 -20.20
CA ILE A 149 17.32 26.69 -20.81
C ILE A 149 18.65 26.30 -21.43
N HIS A 150 19.47 25.53 -20.70
CA HIS A 150 20.74 25.07 -21.21
C HIS A 150 20.57 24.21 -22.46
N ALA A 151 19.67 23.22 -22.43
CA ALA A 151 19.40 22.35 -23.57
C ALA A 151 18.83 23.11 -24.78
N ALA A 152 18.04 24.16 -24.55
CA ALA A 152 17.46 24.97 -25.63
C ALA A 152 18.48 25.88 -26.33
N CYS A 153 19.53 26.30 -25.62
CA CYS A 153 20.51 27.27 -26.12
C CYS A 153 21.89 26.66 -26.40
N HIS A 154 22.09 25.38 -26.12
CA HIS A 154 23.37 24.70 -26.32
C HIS A 154 23.44 24.05 -27.70
N GLY A 155 24.50 24.37 -28.46
CA GLY A 155 24.76 23.82 -29.79
C GLY A 155 24.60 24.87 -30.90
N MET A 156 24.47 24.40 -32.15
CA MET A 156 24.24 25.30 -33.28
C MET A 156 22.76 25.69 -33.35
N GLY A 157 22.45 26.95 -33.05
CA GLY A 157 21.09 27.49 -33.04
C GLY A 157 20.38 27.36 -31.68
N CYS A 158 19.13 27.81 -31.62
CA CYS A 158 18.31 27.82 -30.40
C CYS A 158 16.98 27.09 -30.64
N ASP A 159 16.59 26.16 -29.76
CA ASP A 159 15.24 25.57 -29.76
C ASP A 159 14.26 26.58 -29.16
N GLU A 160 13.74 27.46 -29.99
CA GLU A 160 12.80 28.49 -29.55
C GLU A 160 11.50 27.88 -29.03
N GLY A 161 11.14 26.69 -29.53
CA GLY A 161 9.98 25.96 -29.06
C GLY A 161 10.12 25.52 -27.60
N ALA A 162 11.32 25.13 -27.16
CA ALA A 162 11.61 24.81 -25.76
C ALA A 162 11.51 26.04 -24.86
N LEU A 163 12.09 27.18 -25.29
CA LEU A 163 12.04 28.42 -24.51
C LEU A 163 10.61 28.97 -24.40
N ILE A 164 9.83 28.91 -25.47
CA ILE A 164 8.41 29.28 -25.46
C ILE A 164 7.64 28.36 -24.51
N GLU A 165 7.86 27.04 -24.58
CA GLU A 165 7.22 26.10 -23.66
C GLU A 165 7.53 26.42 -22.21
N LEU A 166 8.80 26.61 -21.89
CA LEU A 166 9.26 26.94 -20.54
C LEU A 166 8.59 28.23 -20.03
N CYS A 167 8.65 29.31 -20.81
CA CYS A 167 8.13 30.61 -20.38
C CYS A 167 6.60 30.60 -20.20
N LEU A 168 5.88 29.77 -20.97
CA LEU A 168 4.41 29.74 -20.95
C LEU A 168 3.82 28.65 -20.04
N THR A 169 4.65 27.85 -19.37
CA THR A 169 4.21 26.73 -18.50
C THR A 169 4.88 26.74 -17.13
N ARG A 170 5.56 27.83 -16.77
CA ARG A 170 6.20 27.98 -15.46
C ARG A 170 5.79 29.28 -14.83
N SER A 171 5.59 29.24 -13.51
CA SER A 171 5.25 30.44 -12.75
C SER A 171 6.45 31.41 -12.69
N PRO A 172 6.22 32.70 -12.40
CA PRO A 172 7.30 33.67 -12.23
C PRO A 172 8.33 33.23 -11.18
N GLU A 173 7.88 32.60 -10.09
CA GLU A 173 8.72 32.09 -9.01
C GLU A 173 9.60 30.95 -9.51
N GLN A 174 9.04 30.01 -10.27
CA GLN A 174 9.78 28.90 -10.87
C GLN A 174 10.82 29.40 -11.89
N LEU A 175 10.46 30.37 -12.72
CA LEU A 175 11.37 30.97 -13.69
C LEU A 175 12.51 31.74 -13.00
N ALA A 176 12.21 32.48 -11.92
CA ALA A 176 13.20 33.19 -11.13
C ALA A 176 14.17 32.22 -10.40
N ALA A 177 13.63 31.17 -9.78
CA ALA A 177 14.42 30.14 -9.12
C ALA A 177 15.33 29.40 -10.13
N GLY A 178 14.78 29.06 -11.29
CA GLY A 178 15.54 28.43 -12.37
C GLY A 178 16.62 29.32 -12.97
N LYS A 179 16.34 30.63 -13.14
CA LYS A 179 17.37 31.62 -13.50
C LYS A 179 18.52 31.62 -12.51
N LYS A 180 18.21 31.71 -11.21
CA LYS A 180 19.21 31.69 -10.14
C LYS A 180 20.02 30.39 -10.16
N CYS A 181 19.37 29.25 -10.37
CA CYS A 181 20.03 27.94 -10.48
C CYS A 181 20.98 27.91 -11.70
N TRP A 182 20.54 28.40 -12.86
CA TRP A 182 21.34 28.45 -14.08
C TRP A 182 22.58 29.34 -13.92
N GLU A 183 22.40 30.54 -13.37
CA GLU A 183 23.50 31.49 -13.10
C GLU A 183 24.45 30.97 -12.01
N GLY A 184 23.98 30.14 -11.07
CA GLY A 184 24.86 29.45 -10.13
C GLY A 184 25.74 28.36 -10.78
N ARG A 185 25.28 27.79 -11.90
CA ARG A 185 26.00 26.75 -12.66
C ARG A 185 26.93 27.32 -13.74
N LYS A 186 26.78 28.59 -14.10
CA LYS A 186 27.44 29.22 -15.25
C LYS A 186 28.02 30.57 -14.83
N ASP A 187 29.24 30.85 -15.24
CA ASP A 187 29.87 32.16 -15.02
C ASP A 187 29.37 33.22 -16.03
N LYS A 188 28.05 33.36 -16.16
CA LYS A 188 27.37 34.27 -17.10
C LYS A 188 26.03 34.71 -16.52
N ALA A 189 25.65 35.97 -16.75
CA ALA A 189 24.27 36.42 -16.52
C ALA A 189 23.34 35.81 -17.59
N LEU A 190 22.20 35.26 -17.16
CA LEU A 190 21.29 34.54 -18.07
C LEU A 190 20.74 35.44 -19.18
N PHE A 191 20.39 36.68 -18.85
CA PHE A 191 19.82 37.61 -19.83
C PHE A 191 20.84 38.04 -20.88
N ASP A 192 22.10 38.24 -20.50
CA ASP A 192 23.17 38.53 -21.45
C ASP A 192 23.45 37.34 -22.35
N TYR A 193 23.39 36.13 -21.79
CA TYR A 193 23.53 34.90 -22.54
C TYR A 193 22.40 34.73 -23.56
N LEU A 194 21.13 34.80 -23.14
CA LEU A 194 19.98 34.74 -24.05
C LEU A 194 19.98 35.88 -25.07
N GLY A 195 20.48 37.05 -24.70
CA GLY A 195 20.64 38.19 -25.60
C GLY A 195 21.57 37.89 -26.79
N LYS A 196 22.59 37.04 -26.58
CA LYS A 196 23.52 36.58 -27.61
C LYS A 196 22.95 35.42 -28.42
N GLU A 197 22.32 34.45 -27.77
CA GLU A 197 21.73 33.27 -28.42
C GLU A 197 20.48 33.60 -29.26
N LEU A 198 19.82 34.72 -28.97
CA LEU A 198 18.68 35.26 -29.71
C LEU A 198 19.04 36.59 -30.40
N PRO A 199 19.82 36.57 -31.50
CA PRO A 199 20.24 37.79 -32.19
C PRO A 199 19.05 38.61 -32.72
N ASP A 200 19.13 39.93 -32.61
CA ASP A 200 18.02 40.84 -32.98
C ASP A 200 17.60 40.73 -34.43
N LEU A 201 18.52 40.41 -35.34
CA LEU A 201 18.23 40.25 -36.76
C LEU A 201 17.09 39.24 -37.01
N THR A 202 17.03 38.18 -36.19
CA THR A 202 16.07 37.08 -36.36
C THR A 202 15.00 37.09 -35.25
N TYR A 203 15.38 37.45 -34.03
CA TYR A 203 14.57 37.19 -32.84
C TYR A 203 14.13 38.42 -32.05
N LYS A 204 14.39 39.66 -32.50
CA LYS A 204 14.12 40.91 -31.74
C LYS A 204 12.82 40.87 -30.92
N ASN A 205 11.68 40.61 -31.58
CA ASN A 205 10.36 40.64 -30.92
C ASN A 205 10.12 39.42 -30.03
N LEU A 206 10.62 38.24 -30.42
CA LEU A 206 10.52 37.03 -29.60
C LEU A 206 11.39 37.15 -28.34
N LYS A 207 12.63 37.62 -28.49
CA LYS A 207 13.56 37.92 -27.40
C LYS A 207 12.91 38.86 -26.40
N TYR A 208 12.30 39.96 -26.86
CA TYR A 208 11.58 40.87 -25.98
C TYR A 208 10.50 40.13 -25.17
N LEU A 209 9.60 39.42 -25.85
CA LEU A 209 8.51 38.69 -25.21
C LEU A 209 9.02 37.68 -24.16
N LEU A 210 10.01 36.85 -24.50
CA LEU A 210 10.56 35.84 -23.60
C LEU A 210 11.27 36.47 -22.39
N LEU A 211 12.06 37.53 -22.60
CA LEU A 211 12.74 38.22 -21.51
C LEU A 211 11.76 38.90 -20.55
N GLU A 212 10.69 39.51 -21.05
CA GLU A 212 9.66 40.11 -20.20
C GLU A 212 8.93 39.06 -19.35
N ILE A 213 8.68 37.86 -19.91
CA ILE A 213 8.12 36.74 -19.13
C ILE A 213 9.12 36.27 -18.06
N LEU A 214 10.39 36.09 -18.42
CA LEU A 214 11.45 35.68 -17.46
C LEU A 214 11.72 36.71 -16.36
N LYS A 215 11.43 37.99 -16.61
CA LYS A 215 11.45 39.06 -15.59
C LYS A 215 10.23 39.05 -14.67
N GLY A 216 9.28 38.14 -14.89
CA GLY A 216 8.08 37.99 -14.07
C GLY A 216 6.94 38.94 -14.42
N LYS A 217 6.93 39.54 -15.62
CA LYS A 217 5.86 40.47 -16.04
C LYS A 217 4.49 39.81 -16.14
N LYS A 218 4.44 38.51 -16.43
CA LYS A 218 3.19 37.74 -16.49
C LYS A 218 2.72 37.41 -15.08
N GLN A 219 1.58 37.95 -14.66
CA GLN A 219 0.97 37.66 -13.36
C GLN A 219 0.03 36.47 -13.47
N TRP A 220 0.30 35.35 -12.80
CA TRP A 220 -0.49 34.12 -12.97
C TRP A 220 -1.70 34.04 -12.02
N ASP A 221 -1.59 34.62 -10.83
CA ASP A 221 -2.58 34.52 -9.76
C ASP A 221 -3.42 35.80 -9.55
N ALA A 222 -3.27 36.77 -10.45
CA ALA A 222 -4.07 37.99 -10.39
C ALA A 222 -5.54 37.71 -10.76
N PRO A 223 -6.51 38.44 -10.18
CA PRO A 223 -7.89 38.39 -10.64
C PRO A 223 -8.00 38.88 -12.09
N VAL A 224 -8.99 38.37 -12.82
CA VAL A 224 -9.26 38.80 -14.19
C VAL A 224 -9.80 40.23 -14.18
N ASP A 225 -9.15 41.13 -14.93
CA ASP A 225 -9.61 42.49 -15.17
C ASP A 225 -10.24 42.59 -16.57
N GLU A 226 -11.57 42.53 -16.63
CA GLU A 226 -12.31 42.58 -17.89
C GLU A 226 -12.14 43.92 -18.63
N ALA A 227 -12.04 45.03 -17.88
CA ALA A 227 -11.90 46.37 -18.45
C ALA A 227 -10.53 46.54 -19.12
N ARG A 228 -9.47 46.04 -18.47
CA ARG A 228 -8.12 45.98 -19.05
C ARG A 228 -8.08 45.07 -20.26
N ALA A 229 -8.71 43.89 -20.21
CA ALA A 229 -8.81 42.98 -21.35
C ALA A 229 -9.49 43.66 -22.57
N ALA A 230 -10.61 44.34 -22.35
CA ALA A 230 -11.31 45.09 -23.41
C ALA A 230 -10.47 46.23 -23.98
N LYS A 231 -9.81 47.02 -23.12
CA LYS A 231 -8.90 48.09 -23.53
C LYS A 231 -7.73 47.56 -24.35
N ASN A 232 -7.12 46.46 -23.92
CA ASN A 232 -6.00 45.84 -24.62
C ASN A 232 -6.43 45.27 -25.98
N ALA A 233 -7.65 44.73 -26.10
CA ALA A 233 -8.21 44.34 -27.39
C ALA A 233 -8.32 45.53 -28.36
N ASP A 234 -8.71 46.71 -27.87
CA ASP A 234 -8.78 47.95 -28.66
C ASP A 234 -7.39 48.45 -29.07
N ILE A 235 -6.42 48.42 -28.16
CA ILE A 235 -5.02 48.76 -28.47
C ILE A 235 -4.53 47.85 -29.60
N ILE A 236 -4.65 46.53 -29.45
CA ILE A 236 -4.20 45.57 -30.46
C ILE A 236 -4.97 45.75 -31.78
N LYS A 237 -6.23 46.18 -31.75
CA LYS A 237 -6.99 46.47 -32.97
C LYS A 237 -6.38 47.62 -33.75
N GLN A 238 -5.99 48.70 -33.07
CA GLN A 238 -5.39 49.90 -33.67
C GLN A 238 -4.01 49.62 -34.27
N GLU A 239 -3.27 48.66 -33.72
CA GLU A 239 -1.94 48.28 -34.23
C GLU A 239 -1.98 47.77 -35.69
N GLY A 240 -1.12 48.37 -36.51
CA GLY A 240 -0.96 48.09 -37.94
C GLY A 240 -2.19 48.47 -38.78
N ARG A 241 -2.94 49.50 -38.41
CA ARG A 241 -4.09 50.02 -39.18
C ARG A 241 -3.62 51.13 -40.13
N GLY A 242 -3.82 50.95 -41.43
CA GLY A 242 -3.44 51.91 -42.48
C GLY A 242 -2.36 51.35 -43.42
N MET A 243 -2.26 51.92 -44.62
CA MET A 243 -1.39 51.42 -45.71
C MET A 243 0.12 51.50 -45.37
N PHE A 244 0.50 52.36 -44.42
CA PHE A 244 1.90 52.62 -44.02
C PHE A 244 2.20 52.39 -42.53
N SER A 245 1.28 51.79 -41.77
CA SER A 245 1.50 51.53 -40.32
C SER A 245 2.03 50.11 -40.08
N SER A 246 3.26 50.01 -39.58
CA SER A 246 3.82 48.77 -39.03
C SER A 246 3.25 48.50 -37.63
N MET A 247 3.04 47.23 -37.30
CA MET A 247 2.57 46.82 -35.97
C MET A 247 3.72 46.87 -34.97
N ASP A 248 3.51 47.49 -33.81
CA ASP A 248 4.45 47.40 -32.69
C ASP A 248 4.22 46.08 -31.93
N PHE A 249 5.04 45.09 -32.22
CA PHE A 249 4.94 43.76 -31.60
C PHE A 249 5.28 43.76 -30.11
N ASN A 250 6.08 44.71 -29.62
CA ASN A 250 6.40 44.80 -28.19
C ASN A 250 5.20 45.35 -27.42
N LYS A 251 4.53 46.37 -27.98
CA LYS A 251 3.28 46.88 -27.41
C LYS A 251 2.16 45.84 -27.43
N VAL A 252 2.07 45.02 -28.48
CA VAL A 252 1.16 43.86 -28.50
C VAL A 252 1.56 42.84 -27.43
N ALA A 253 2.85 42.53 -27.26
CA ALA A 253 3.32 41.64 -26.20
C ALA A 253 2.93 42.17 -24.81
N ASP A 254 3.11 43.46 -24.54
CA ASP A 254 2.72 44.07 -23.27
C ASP A 254 1.22 43.92 -22.97
N CYS A 255 0.37 44.07 -23.99
CA CYS A 255 -1.07 43.83 -23.86
C CYS A 255 -1.39 42.36 -23.49
N LEU A 256 -0.65 41.41 -24.06
CA LEU A 256 -0.83 39.97 -23.79
C LEU A 256 -0.24 39.53 -22.43
N LEU A 257 0.72 40.28 -21.90
CA LEU A 257 1.36 40.00 -20.60
C LEU A 257 0.70 40.73 -19.42
N ALA A 258 -0.21 41.67 -19.68
CA ALA A 258 -0.77 42.59 -18.68
C ALA A 258 -1.57 41.94 -17.54
N GLY A 259 -2.05 40.71 -17.71
CA GLY A 259 -2.85 39.99 -16.73
C GLY A 259 -2.65 38.47 -16.81
N PRO A 260 -3.44 37.68 -16.07
CA PRO A 260 -3.33 36.22 -16.05
C PRO A 260 -3.65 35.56 -17.39
N PRO A 261 -3.29 34.28 -17.58
CA PRO A 261 -3.65 33.53 -18.79
C PRO A 261 -5.17 33.56 -19.09
N SER A 262 -6.01 33.50 -18.05
CA SER A 262 -7.46 33.64 -18.14
C SER A 262 -7.91 34.99 -18.71
N GLU A 263 -7.26 36.09 -18.31
CA GLU A 263 -7.55 37.42 -18.85
C GLU A 263 -7.08 37.56 -20.30
N THR A 264 -5.95 36.93 -20.66
CA THR A 264 -5.46 36.97 -22.05
C THR A 264 -6.37 36.20 -23.01
N ARG A 265 -6.96 35.10 -22.52
CA ARG A 265 -8.03 34.38 -23.22
C ARG A 265 -9.27 35.27 -23.37
N LEU A 266 -9.72 35.89 -22.28
CA LEU A 266 -10.86 36.82 -22.32
C LEU A 266 -10.63 37.96 -23.31
N LEU A 267 -9.42 38.54 -23.35
CA LEU A 267 -9.03 39.56 -24.32
C LEU A 267 -9.26 39.07 -25.76
N ALA A 268 -8.85 37.84 -26.09
CA ALA A 268 -9.06 37.28 -27.43
C ALA A 268 -10.55 37.09 -27.74
N GLU A 269 -11.33 36.62 -26.78
CA GLU A 269 -12.79 36.45 -26.90
C GLU A 269 -13.50 37.81 -27.12
N LEU A 270 -13.14 38.82 -26.33
CA LEU A 270 -13.65 40.19 -26.47
C LEU A 270 -13.25 40.82 -27.80
N TYR A 271 -12.02 40.59 -28.26
CA TYR A 271 -11.56 41.05 -29.56
C TYR A 271 -12.42 40.46 -30.68
N GLU A 272 -12.65 39.14 -30.65
CA GLU A 272 -13.43 38.45 -31.67
C GLU A 272 -14.90 38.87 -31.65
N LYS A 273 -15.50 38.96 -30.46
CA LYS A 273 -16.87 39.45 -30.26
C LYS A 273 -17.06 40.88 -30.77
N LYS A 274 -16.10 41.78 -30.51
CA LYS A 274 -16.21 43.19 -30.89
C LYS A 274 -15.91 43.44 -32.36
N TYR A 275 -15.02 42.66 -32.97
CA TYR A 275 -14.48 42.96 -34.31
C TYR A 275 -14.82 41.92 -35.38
N GLY A 276 -15.49 40.83 -35.04
CA GLY A 276 -15.87 39.74 -35.97
C GLY A 276 -14.67 39.06 -36.63
N LYS A 277 -13.48 39.16 -36.02
CA LYS A 277 -12.23 38.60 -36.54
C LYS A 277 -11.41 38.02 -35.40
N SER A 278 -10.88 36.82 -35.62
CA SER A 278 -10.02 36.16 -34.64
C SER A 278 -8.72 36.96 -34.41
N LEU A 279 -8.42 37.23 -33.13
CA LEU A 279 -7.15 37.83 -32.74
C LEU A 279 -5.98 36.94 -33.13
N LYS A 280 -6.10 35.62 -32.93
CA LYS A 280 -5.10 34.63 -33.33
C LYS A 280 -4.71 34.77 -34.80
N ALA A 281 -5.71 34.80 -35.69
CA ALA A 281 -5.48 34.94 -37.13
C ALA A 281 -4.80 36.27 -37.49
N LYS A 282 -5.12 37.36 -36.78
CA LYS A 282 -4.43 38.65 -36.95
C LYS A 282 -2.96 38.54 -36.59
N LEU A 283 -2.63 37.92 -35.46
CA LEU A 283 -1.24 37.75 -35.00
C LEU A 283 -0.44 36.83 -35.93
N GLU A 284 -1.02 35.73 -36.41
CA GLU A 284 -0.37 34.82 -37.37
C GLU A 284 -0.12 35.48 -38.72
N LYS A 285 -1.07 36.31 -39.20
CA LYS A 285 -0.96 36.99 -40.49
C LYS A 285 0.05 38.13 -40.49
N LYS A 286 0.12 38.91 -39.40
CA LYS A 286 0.94 40.13 -39.34
C LYS A 286 2.27 39.95 -38.60
N GLY A 287 2.36 38.98 -37.70
CA GLY A 287 3.52 38.78 -36.83
C GLY A 287 4.64 37.98 -37.49
N PRO A 288 5.90 38.18 -37.04
CA PRO A 288 6.99 37.28 -37.40
C PRO A 288 6.67 35.85 -36.98
N LYS A 289 7.00 34.86 -37.81
CA LYS A 289 6.55 33.46 -37.66
C LYS A 289 6.78 32.87 -36.26
N VAL A 290 7.98 33.03 -35.68
CA VAL A 290 8.31 32.45 -34.37
C VAL A 290 7.68 33.25 -33.22
N TRP A 291 7.66 34.57 -33.32
CA TRP A 291 6.96 35.43 -32.36
C TRP A 291 5.45 35.17 -32.35
N ALA A 292 4.82 35.02 -33.51
CA ALA A 292 3.39 34.74 -33.63
C ALA A 292 3.02 33.40 -32.97
N LYS A 293 3.89 32.38 -33.04
CA LYS A 293 3.69 31.12 -32.30
C LYS A 293 3.65 31.35 -30.78
N ALA A 294 4.56 32.17 -30.25
CA ALA A 294 4.59 32.49 -28.82
C ALA A 294 3.39 33.36 -28.41
N ALA A 295 3.07 34.39 -29.19
CA ALA A 295 1.98 35.31 -28.92
C ALA A 295 0.60 34.64 -28.99
N THR A 296 0.41 33.71 -29.93
CA THR A 296 -0.85 32.94 -30.02
C THR A 296 -0.98 31.86 -28.94
N ALA A 297 0.15 31.34 -28.45
CA ALA A 297 0.14 30.43 -27.30
C ALA A 297 -0.31 31.10 -26.00
N LEU A 298 -0.12 32.42 -25.85
CA LEU A 298 -0.65 33.20 -24.73
C LEU A 298 -2.18 33.35 -24.75
N LEU A 299 -2.84 33.08 -25.89
CA LEU A 299 -4.30 33.23 -26.04
C LEU A 299 -5.09 32.01 -25.54
N VAL A 300 -4.41 30.95 -25.13
CA VAL A 300 -5.02 29.72 -24.60
C VAL A 300 -4.52 29.48 -23.19
N THR A 301 -5.19 28.61 -22.43
CA THR A 301 -4.70 28.28 -21.10
C THR A 301 -3.42 27.42 -21.18
N PRO A 302 -2.56 27.43 -20.15
CA PRO A 302 -1.34 26.63 -20.11
C PRO A 302 -1.60 25.13 -20.36
N GLU A 303 -2.70 24.59 -19.84
CA GLU A 303 -3.11 23.19 -20.01
C GLU A 303 -3.45 22.89 -21.47
N GLU A 304 -4.25 23.76 -22.10
CA GLU A 304 -4.62 23.65 -23.51
C GLU A 304 -3.39 23.78 -24.41
N PHE A 305 -2.45 24.66 -24.05
CA PHE A 305 -1.18 24.82 -24.76
C PHE A 305 -0.32 23.56 -24.67
N VAL A 306 -0.11 23.00 -23.48
CA VAL A 306 0.63 21.73 -23.31
C VAL A 306 -0.06 20.59 -24.08
N ALA A 307 -1.39 20.49 -24.03
CA ALA A 307 -2.14 19.51 -24.81
C ALA A 307 -1.92 19.67 -26.33
N MET A 308 -1.85 20.90 -26.84
CA MET A 308 -1.49 21.19 -28.23
C MET A 308 -0.05 20.78 -28.56
N ARG A 309 0.90 21.00 -27.65
CA ARG A 309 2.29 20.62 -27.84
C ARG A 309 2.48 19.11 -27.84
N LEU A 310 1.81 18.40 -26.94
CA LEU A 310 1.76 16.93 -26.90
C LEU A 310 1.17 16.37 -28.19
N GLN A 311 0.00 16.86 -28.64
CA GLN A 311 -0.57 16.41 -29.91
C GLN A 311 0.33 16.71 -31.10
N GLY A 312 0.96 17.89 -31.13
CA GLY A 312 1.93 18.24 -32.17
C GLY A 312 3.24 17.45 -32.12
N ALA A 313 3.56 16.77 -31.00
CA ALA A 313 4.67 15.84 -30.91
C ALA A 313 4.31 14.47 -31.51
N MET A 314 3.02 14.13 -31.49
CA MET A 314 2.41 12.87 -31.90
C MET A 314 1.77 12.92 -33.29
N LYS A 315 1.91 14.03 -34.03
CA LYS A 315 1.25 14.22 -35.32
C LYS A 315 2.28 14.18 -36.45
N GLY A 316 2.04 13.33 -37.46
CA GLY A 316 2.84 13.25 -38.68
C GLY A 316 3.46 11.87 -38.87
N PHE A 317 4.40 11.74 -39.82
CA PHE A 317 5.20 10.53 -39.95
C PHE A 317 6.31 10.54 -38.88
N GLY A 318 6.19 9.65 -37.89
CA GLY A 318 7.10 9.56 -36.75
C GLY A 318 6.73 10.48 -35.58
N THR A 319 7.36 10.24 -34.42
CA THR A 319 7.07 10.91 -33.15
C THR A 319 8.23 11.81 -32.74
N ASN A 320 7.94 13.06 -32.32
CA ASN A 320 8.95 13.94 -31.73
C ASN A 320 9.16 13.58 -30.25
N GLU A 321 9.92 12.52 -30.02
CA GLU A 321 10.15 11.97 -28.68
C GLU A 321 10.87 12.95 -27.76
N LYS A 322 11.82 13.76 -28.26
CA LYS A 322 12.49 14.82 -27.48
C LYS A 322 11.49 15.77 -26.83
N LYS A 323 10.44 16.15 -27.58
CA LYS A 323 9.36 17.01 -27.07
C LYS A 323 8.46 16.28 -26.08
N LEU A 324 8.11 15.01 -26.34
CA LEU A 324 7.34 14.22 -25.38
C LEU A 324 8.08 14.05 -24.05
N VAL A 325 9.37 13.73 -24.10
CA VAL A 325 10.24 13.53 -22.94
C VAL A 325 10.22 14.74 -22.02
N ARG A 326 10.48 15.94 -22.55
CA ARG A 326 10.55 17.16 -21.74
C ARG A 326 9.19 17.62 -21.23
N LEU A 327 8.12 17.41 -21.99
CA LEU A 327 6.76 17.79 -21.59
C LEU A 327 6.25 16.87 -20.49
N LEU A 328 6.35 15.55 -20.67
CA LEU A 328 5.89 14.58 -19.69
C LEU A 328 6.72 14.64 -18.40
N GLY A 329 8.05 14.69 -18.51
CA GLY A 329 8.95 14.78 -17.34
C GLY A 329 8.88 16.13 -16.60
N GLY A 330 8.35 17.17 -17.24
CA GLY A 330 8.14 18.49 -16.64
C GLY A 330 6.78 18.70 -15.98
N LEU A 331 5.87 17.73 -16.06
CA LEU A 331 4.56 17.80 -15.42
C LEU A 331 4.61 17.12 -14.04
N ASP A 332 3.83 17.65 -13.11
CA ASP A 332 3.62 17.14 -11.76
C ASP A 332 2.17 17.46 -11.31
N HIS A 333 1.76 16.99 -10.13
CA HIS A 333 0.47 17.39 -9.52
C HIS A 333 0.44 18.90 -9.22
N SER A 334 1.56 19.42 -8.72
CA SER A 334 1.69 20.81 -8.27
C SER A 334 2.16 21.78 -9.36
N SER A 335 2.51 21.27 -10.55
CA SER A 335 2.94 22.12 -11.65
C SER A 335 1.77 22.92 -12.24
N ARG A 336 2.09 24.03 -12.91
CA ARG A 336 1.10 24.84 -13.65
C ARG A 336 1.44 24.83 -15.14
N PRO A 337 0.81 24.02 -15.99
CA PRO A 337 -0.39 23.22 -15.71
C PRO A 337 -0.08 21.91 -14.96
N SER A 338 -1.07 21.37 -14.26
CA SER A 338 -0.97 20.06 -13.60
C SER A 338 -1.30 18.94 -14.59
N MET A 339 -0.81 17.72 -14.36
CA MET A 339 -1.13 16.58 -15.24
C MET A 339 -2.65 16.37 -15.41
N PRO A 340 -3.50 16.34 -14.36
CA PRO A 340 -4.94 16.16 -14.53
C PRO A 340 -5.59 17.22 -15.42
N ALA A 341 -5.18 18.48 -15.26
CA ALA A 341 -5.71 19.58 -16.05
C ALA A 341 -5.29 19.49 -17.53
N VAL A 342 -4.04 19.05 -17.80
CA VAL A 342 -3.57 18.75 -19.17
C VAL A 342 -4.37 17.61 -19.81
N LEU A 343 -4.64 16.53 -19.06
CA LEU A 343 -5.41 15.39 -19.55
C LEU A 343 -6.83 15.80 -19.94
N GLN A 344 -7.51 16.55 -19.06
CA GLN A 344 -8.84 17.08 -19.33
C GLN A 344 -8.85 18.01 -20.55
N ALA A 345 -7.88 18.93 -20.65
CA ALA A 345 -7.75 19.84 -21.78
C ALA A 345 -7.49 19.10 -23.10
N TYR A 346 -6.68 18.03 -23.06
CA TYR A 346 -6.38 17.19 -24.22
C TYR A 346 -7.63 16.45 -24.71
N GLU A 347 -8.35 15.79 -23.82
CA GLU A 347 -9.56 15.05 -24.17
C GLU A 347 -10.67 15.97 -24.69
N LYS A 348 -10.91 17.09 -24.00
CA LYS A 348 -11.88 18.11 -24.44
C LYS A 348 -11.59 18.63 -25.85
N LYS A 349 -10.31 18.77 -26.21
CA LYS A 349 -9.89 19.35 -27.48
C LYS A 349 -9.85 18.36 -28.64
N TYR A 350 -9.51 17.10 -28.37
CA TYR A 350 -9.25 16.10 -29.42
C TYR A 350 -10.25 14.94 -29.44
N GLY A 351 -11.17 14.85 -28.47
CA GLY A 351 -12.16 13.78 -28.39
C GLY A 351 -11.56 12.38 -28.17
N ARG A 352 -10.31 12.31 -27.70
CA ARG A 352 -9.60 11.07 -27.35
C ARG A 352 -8.69 11.32 -26.14
N THR A 353 -8.41 10.28 -25.36
CA THR A 353 -7.54 10.42 -24.19
C THR A 353 -6.07 10.58 -24.61
N LEU A 354 -5.25 11.24 -23.78
CA LEU A 354 -3.80 11.31 -24.00
C LEU A 354 -3.16 9.91 -23.92
N ARG A 355 -3.71 9.01 -23.10
CA ARG A 355 -3.22 7.63 -22.98
C ARG A 355 -3.35 6.87 -24.29
N ASP A 356 -4.52 6.96 -24.93
CA ASP A 356 -4.76 6.30 -26.22
C ASP A 356 -3.87 6.89 -27.31
N ALA A 357 -3.68 8.21 -27.30
CA ALA A 357 -2.73 8.88 -28.16
C ALA A 357 -1.29 8.38 -27.98
N LEU A 358 -0.82 8.23 -26.74
CA LEU A 358 0.53 7.70 -26.49
C LEU A 358 0.65 6.24 -26.90
N ARG A 359 -0.38 5.42 -26.66
CA ARG A 359 -0.41 4.01 -27.09
C ARG A 359 -0.31 3.84 -28.60
N SER A 360 -0.78 4.81 -29.39
CA SER A 360 -0.67 4.77 -30.85
C SER A 360 0.68 5.26 -31.38
N GLU A 361 1.46 6.02 -30.60
CA GLU A 361 2.60 6.79 -31.11
C GLU A 361 3.95 6.39 -30.52
N ILE A 362 3.97 5.77 -29.33
CA ILE A 362 5.19 5.30 -28.66
C ILE A 362 5.00 3.88 -28.14
N SER A 363 6.11 3.17 -27.92
CA SER A 363 6.07 1.77 -27.47
C SER A 363 7.17 1.46 -26.45
N GLY A 364 7.26 0.20 -26.03
CA GLY A 364 8.31 -0.30 -25.15
C GLY A 364 8.34 0.37 -23.78
N ASN A 365 9.55 0.54 -23.23
CA ASN A 365 9.77 1.11 -21.90
C ASN A 365 9.34 2.57 -21.80
N PHE A 366 9.39 3.33 -22.91
CA PHE A 366 8.93 4.71 -22.91
C PHE A 366 7.42 4.79 -22.72
N LEU A 367 6.63 4.01 -23.47
CA LEU A 367 5.19 3.93 -23.26
C LEU A 367 4.84 3.48 -21.83
N LYS A 368 5.49 2.42 -21.33
CA LYS A 368 5.25 1.91 -19.97
C LYS A 368 5.52 2.98 -18.90
N ALA A 369 6.65 3.67 -19.01
CA ALA A 369 7.03 4.75 -18.11
C ALA A 369 6.06 5.93 -18.17
N SER A 370 5.70 6.39 -19.38
CA SER A 370 4.77 7.50 -19.56
C SER A 370 3.39 7.19 -18.99
N LEU A 371 2.85 6.00 -19.23
CA LEU A 371 1.55 5.61 -18.67
C LEU A 371 1.60 5.48 -17.15
N ALA A 372 2.65 4.86 -16.59
CA ALA A 372 2.83 4.78 -15.14
C ALA A 372 2.92 6.18 -14.50
N TRP A 373 3.70 7.08 -15.13
CA TRP A 373 3.87 8.46 -14.67
C TRP A 373 2.55 9.23 -14.68
N ILE A 374 1.77 9.14 -15.76
CA ILE A 374 0.46 9.79 -15.84
C ILE A 374 -0.48 9.22 -14.76
N SER A 375 -0.50 7.90 -14.55
CA SER A 375 -1.32 7.29 -13.49
C SER A 375 -0.91 7.74 -12.09
N ALA A 376 0.41 7.87 -11.83
CA ALA A 376 0.91 8.38 -10.56
C ALA A 376 0.46 9.82 -10.32
N LEU A 377 0.45 10.65 -11.38
CA LEU A 377 0.07 12.05 -11.33
C LEU A 377 -1.45 12.33 -11.39
N GLU A 378 -2.27 11.29 -11.44
CA GLU A 378 -3.73 11.39 -11.30
C GLU A 378 -4.23 10.99 -9.91
N ASP A 379 -3.39 10.34 -9.10
CA ASP A 379 -3.77 9.83 -7.79
C ASP A 379 -3.97 10.99 -6.79
N PRO A 380 -5.21 11.30 -6.36
CA PRO A 380 -5.46 12.44 -5.49
C PRO A 380 -4.79 12.28 -4.12
N ALA A 381 -4.56 11.06 -3.64
CA ALA A 381 -3.87 10.85 -2.36
C ALA A 381 -2.41 11.32 -2.43
N GLN A 382 -1.80 11.26 -3.61
CA GLN A 382 -0.46 11.76 -3.87
C GLN A 382 -0.41 13.30 -3.93
N ALA A 383 -1.53 13.98 -4.19
CA ALA A 383 -1.62 15.44 -4.13
C ALA A 383 -1.65 15.98 -2.68
N ASN A 384 -2.08 15.17 -1.71
CA ASN A 384 -2.14 15.55 -0.28
C ASN A 384 -0.77 15.62 0.39
N GLU A 385 0.30 15.32 -0.35
CA GLU A 385 1.66 15.20 0.16
C GLU A 385 2.19 16.48 0.84
N ALA A 386 1.69 17.64 0.44
CA ALA A 386 2.04 18.94 1.02
C ALA A 386 1.38 19.20 2.40
N LEU A 387 0.31 18.48 2.74
CA LEU A 387 -0.44 18.68 3.98
C LEU A 387 0.27 18.11 5.21
N THR A 388 1.17 17.14 5.01
CA THR A 388 1.98 16.58 6.11
C THR A 388 2.86 17.60 6.81
N THR A 389 3.25 18.68 6.12
CA THR A 389 4.11 19.74 6.66
C THR A 389 3.35 21.02 6.98
N LYS A 390 2.04 21.07 6.73
CA LYS A 390 1.21 22.26 6.96
C LYS A 390 0.96 22.43 8.46
N LYS A 391 1.18 23.62 9.01
CA LYS A 391 0.94 23.86 10.44
C LYS A 391 -0.57 23.82 10.72
N PHE A 392 -0.96 23.14 11.79
CA PHE A 392 -2.35 23.00 12.20
C PHE A 392 -3.06 24.36 12.34
N ASP A 393 -2.39 25.34 12.94
CA ASP A 393 -2.96 26.66 13.23
C ASP A 393 -3.12 27.55 11.96
N GLU A 394 -2.59 27.12 10.81
CA GLU A 394 -2.69 27.82 9.51
C GLU A 394 -3.78 27.21 8.60
N VAL A 395 -4.60 26.29 9.10
CA VAL A 395 -5.64 25.60 8.34
C VAL A 395 -7.03 26.05 8.79
N GLU A 396 -7.84 26.48 7.83
CA GLU A 396 -9.23 26.90 8.08
C GLU A 396 -10.14 25.71 8.42
N ASP A 397 -10.01 24.61 7.68
CA ASP A 397 -10.77 23.36 7.91
C ASP A 397 -9.88 22.24 8.47
N THR A 398 -9.96 22.04 9.78
CA THR A 398 -9.17 21.01 10.49
C THR A 398 -9.70 19.59 10.30
N ASP A 399 -10.98 19.42 9.94
CA ASP A 399 -11.57 18.11 9.66
C ASP A 399 -11.13 17.63 8.27
N GLU A 400 -11.15 18.52 7.28
CA GLU A 400 -10.59 18.24 5.96
C GLU A 400 -9.11 17.87 6.03
N LEU A 401 -8.32 18.57 6.87
CA LEU A 401 -6.92 18.23 7.10
C LEU A 401 -6.75 16.81 7.67
N LEU A 402 -7.54 16.47 8.70
CA LEU A 402 -7.47 15.16 9.32
C LEU A 402 -7.81 14.04 8.33
N ASP A 403 -8.90 14.21 7.56
CA ASP A 403 -9.32 13.25 6.55
C ASP A 403 -8.29 13.09 5.43
N ALA A 404 -7.71 14.21 4.98
CA ALA A 404 -6.65 14.18 3.96
C ALA A 404 -5.38 13.47 4.45
N LEU A 405 -4.98 13.67 5.71
CA LEU A 405 -3.83 12.98 6.32
C LEU A 405 -4.08 11.49 6.54
N LEU A 406 -5.31 11.10 6.88
CA LEU A 406 -5.71 9.70 7.00
C LEU A 406 -5.72 9.01 5.63
N MET A 407 -6.26 9.67 4.60
CA MET A 407 -6.22 9.17 3.21
C MET A 407 -4.78 9.05 2.70
N GLU A 408 -3.93 10.02 3.01
CA GLU A 408 -2.50 9.96 2.73
C GLU A 408 -1.84 8.78 3.45
N ASN A 409 -2.12 8.58 4.75
CA ASN A 409 -1.55 7.47 5.52
C ASN A 409 -1.93 6.11 4.92
N GLU A 410 -3.19 5.95 4.52
CA GLU A 410 -3.67 4.73 3.88
C GLU A 410 -2.94 4.48 2.54
N SER A 411 -2.76 5.53 1.73
CA SER A 411 -2.00 5.46 0.47
C SER A 411 -0.53 5.11 0.70
N LEU A 412 0.15 5.76 1.65
CA LEU A 412 1.53 5.45 2.06
C LEU A 412 1.66 4.00 2.54
N GLY A 413 0.69 3.52 3.33
CA GLY A 413 0.62 2.12 3.75
C GLY A 413 0.48 1.15 2.57
N GLY A 414 -0.33 1.49 1.56
CA GLY A 414 -0.48 0.71 0.33
C GLY A 414 0.78 0.69 -0.54
N MET A 415 1.45 1.83 -0.67
CA MET A 415 2.75 1.93 -1.36
C MET A 415 3.80 1.07 -0.67
N MET A 416 3.92 1.17 0.66
CA MET A 416 4.85 0.37 1.43
C MET A 416 4.53 -1.12 1.34
N ALA A 417 3.25 -1.50 1.37
CA ALA A 417 2.83 -2.88 1.16
C ALA A 417 3.23 -3.42 -0.22
N SER A 418 3.14 -2.58 -1.25
CA SER A 418 3.57 -2.93 -2.61
C SER A 418 5.08 -3.11 -2.72
N LEU A 419 5.87 -2.28 -2.02
CA LEU A 419 7.32 -2.43 -1.93
C LEU A 419 7.74 -3.69 -1.18
N ASP A 420 7.11 -3.96 -0.04
CA ASP A 420 7.34 -5.17 0.74
C ASP A 420 6.96 -6.42 -0.08
N ALA A 421 5.84 -6.40 -0.82
CA ALA A 421 5.42 -7.50 -1.67
C ALA A 421 6.45 -7.83 -2.75
N ARG A 422 7.02 -6.79 -3.38
CA ARG A 422 8.10 -6.93 -4.35
C ARG A 422 9.37 -7.48 -3.70
N ALA A 423 9.77 -6.93 -2.55
CA ALA A 423 10.95 -7.38 -1.82
C ALA A 423 10.83 -8.85 -1.36
N ILE A 424 9.64 -9.28 -0.94
CA ILE A 424 9.34 -10.69 -0.61
C ILE A 424 9.42 -11.56 -1.86
N TYR A 425 8.87 -11.11 -3.00
CA TYR A 425 9.02 -11.85 -4.26
C TYR A 425 10.49 -12.04 -4.61
N GLU A 426 11.28 -10.97 -4.57
CA GLU A 426 12.72 -10.98 -4.88
C GLU A 426 13.51 -11.86 -3.91
N ALA A 427 13.20 -11.82 -2.61
CA ALA A 427 13.82 -12.69 -1.61
C ALA A 427 13.53 -14.18 -1.87
N CYS A 428 12.38 -14.48 -2.48
CA CYS A 428 12.00 -15.84 -2.84
C CYS A 428 12.45 -16.24 -4.25
N HIS A 429 12.77 -15.31 -5.15
CA HIS A 429 12.94 -15.61 -6.59
C HIS A 429 14.40 -15.91 -6.95
N GLY A 430 14.61 -16.96 -7.77
CA GLY A 430 15.93 -17.42 -8.19
C GLY A 430 16.26 -18.82 -7.66
N PHE A 431 17.54 -19.18 -7.66
CA PHE A 431 18.01 -20.41 -7.02
C PHE A 431 18.17 -20.16 -5.51
N GLY A 432 17.37 -20.85 -4.70
CA GLY A 432 17.33 -20.66 -3.25
C GLY A 432 16.44 -19.49 -2.80
N THR A 433 16.34 -19.31 -1.48
CA THR A 433 15.58 -18.22 -0.83
C THR A 433 16.51 -17.41 0.06
N SER A 434 16.42 -16.08 -0.03
CA SER A 434 17.11 -15.16 0.88
C SER A 434 16.34 -15.05 2.19
N ASP A 435 16.51 -16.04 3.07
CA ASP A 435 15.79 -16.12 4.34
C ASP A 435 16.03 -14.91 5.24
N SER A 436 17.25 -14.38 5.27
CA SER A 436 17.57 -13.17 6.03
C SER A 436 16.74 -11.96 5.57
N LYS A 437 16.55 -11.77 4.25
CA LYS A 437 15.69 -10.70 3.71
C LYS A 437 14.23 -10.96 4.04
N LEU A 438 13.77 -12.21 3.87
CA LEU A 438 12.38 -12.59 4.13
C LEU A 438 12.01 -12.40 5.61
N ILE A 439 12.85 -12.86 6.53
CA ILE A 439 12.69 -12.67 7.98
C ILE A 439 12.66 -11.18 8.30
N LYS A 440 13.61 -10.38 7.76
CA LYS A 440 13.66 -8.92 8.00
C LYS A 440 12.33 -8.24 7.70
N ILE A 441 11.75 -8.56 6.54
CA ILE A 441 10.54 -7.91 6.06
C ILE A 441 9.35 -8.37 6.91
N VAL A 442 9.16 -9.68 7.05
CA VAL A 442 7.99 -10.24 7.74
C VAL A 442 8.01 -9.90 9.23
N SER A 443 9.17 -9.97 9.89
CA SER A 443 9.26 -9.71 11.32
C SER A 443 9.10 -8.23 11.69
N ALA A 444 9.32 -7.31 10.76
CA ALA A 444 9.27 -5.87 11.00
C ALA A 444 7.92 -5.22 10.63
N ARG A 445 6.86 -6.03 10.43
CA ARG A 445 5.51 -5.57 10.08
C ARG A 445 4.48 -6.15 11.04
N SER A 446 3.41 -5.40 11.27
CA SER A 446 2.19 -5.92 11.90
C SER A 446 1.43 -6.86 10.97
N LYS A 447 0.64 -7.76 11.53
CA LYS A 447 -0.19 -8.69 10.76
C LYS A 447 -1.17 -7.98 9.81
N PRO A 448 -1.89 -6.91 10.20
CA PRO A 448 -2.74 -6.15 9.28
C PRO A 448 -1.97 -5.61 8.09
N HIS A 449 -0.73 -5.13 8.29
CA HIS A 449 0.11 -4.70 7.17
C HIS A 449 0.53 -5.90 6.30
N LEU A 450 0.93 -7.03 6.88
CA LEU A 450 1.24 -8.25 6.10
C LEU A 450 0.06 -8.74 5.24
N GLN A 451 -1.18 -8.50 5.66
CA GLN A 451 -2.36 -8.75 4.81
C GLN A 451 -2.44 -7.78 3.63
N LYS A 452 -2.14 -6.48 3.85
CA LYS A 452 -2.00 -5.52 2.73
C LYS A 452 -0.88 -5.94 1.78
N VAL A 453 0.25 -6.42 2.31
CA VAL A 453 1.37 -6.97 1.53
C VAL A 453 0.91 -8.17 0.70
N ALA A 454 0.15 -9.11 1.29
CA ALA A 454 -0.38 -10.26 0.57
C ALA A 454 -1.34 -9.86 -0.56
N ALA A 455 -2.19 -8.86 -0.34
CA ALA A 455 -3.08 -8.32 -1.37
C ALA A 455 -2.30 -7.63 -2.49
N ALA A 456 -1.31 -6.79 -2.16
CA ALA A 456 -0.44 -6.15 -3.14
C ALA A 456 0.39 -7.18 -3.94
N TYR A 457 0.87 -8.24 -3.29
CA TYR A 457 1.56 -9.34 -3.94
C TYR A 457 0.66 -10.03 -4.98
N TYR A 458 -0.60 -10.32 -4.62
CA TYR A 458 -1.56 -10.90 -5.55
C TYR A 458 -1.81 -9.98 -6.75
N ALA A 459 -2.02 -8.68 -6.51
CA ALA A 459 -2.19 -7.70 -7.59
C ALA A 459 -0.98 -7.62 -8.54
N GLN A 460 0.23 -7.79 -8.02
CA GLN A 460 1.47 -7.74 -8.82
C GLN A 460 1.77 -9.04 -9.58
N ARG A 461 1.29 -10.20 -9.09
CA ARG A 461 1.77 -11.52 -9.54
C ARG A 461 0.67 -12.48 -9.99
N ASP A 462 -0.59 -12.15 -9.75
CA ASP A 462 -1.77 -12.99 -9.97
C ASP A 462 -1.64 -14.39 -9.32
N LYS A 463 -0.91 -14.45 -8.19
CA LYS A 463 -0.73 -15.65 -7.38
C LYS A 463 -0.65 -15.28 -5.91
N PRO A 464 -1.29 -16.04 -4.99
CA PRO A 464 -1.25 -15.70 -3.58
C PRO A 464 0.17 -15.74 -3.01
N MET A 465 0.54 -14.74 -2.21
CA MET A 465 1.84 -14.72 -1.50
C MET A 465 2.08 -15.99 -0.68
N LEU A 466 1.03 -16.51 -0.02
CA LEU A 466 1.08 -17.75 0.75
C LEU A 466 1.48 -18.96 -0.10
N HIS A 467 1.07 -19.02 -1.37
CA HIS A 467 1.49 -20.11 -2.26
C HIS A 467 3.01 -20.08 -2.46
N ARG A 468 3.59 -18.90 -2.68
CA ARG A 468 5.04 -18.74 -2.81
C ARG A 468 5.77 -19.15 -1.54
N LEU A 469 5.40 -18.56 -0.40
CA LEU A 469 6.05 -18.85 0.88
C LEU A 469 6.05 -20.34 1.21
N ARG A 470 4.92 -21.03 0.95
CA ARG A 470 4.79 -22.46 1.22
C ARG A 470 5.64 -23.34 0.30
N LYS A 471 5.97 -22.87 -0.91
CA LYS A 471 6.83 -23.56 -1.88
C LYS A 471 8.31 -23.36 -1.56
N GLU A 472 8.68 -22.15 -1.15
CA GLU A 472 10.07 -21.73 -0.94
C GLU A 472 10.64 -22.09 0.42
N THR A 473 9.78 -22.36 1.41
CA THR A 473 10.20 -22.62 2.79
C THR A 473 9.67 -23.97 3.27
N SER A 474 10.27 -24.52 4.32
CA SER A 474 9.90 -25.83 4.88
C SER A 474 9.80 -25.81 6.41
N GLY A 475 9.39 -26.95 6.99
CA GLY A 475 9.36 -27.16 8.44
C GLY A 475 8.51 -26.18 9.25
N TRP A 476 8.94 -25.90 10.48
CA TRP A 476 8.29 -24.94 11.39
C TRP A 476 8.44 -23.49 10.96
N TYR A 477 9.51 -23.19 10.23
CA TYR A 477 9.72 -21.88 9.62
C TYR A 477 8.62 -21.54 8.61
N LYS A 478 8.29 -22.47 7.69
CA LYS A 478 7.13 -22.33 6.77
C LYS A 478 5.83 -22.09 7.52
N LYS A 479 5.59 -22.87 8.58
CA LYS A 479 4.35 -22.80 9.35
C LYS A 479 4.21 -21.44 10.03
N LEU A 480 5.28 -20.93 10.67
CA LEU A 480 5.26 -19.61 11.30
C LEU A 480 5.05 -18.50 10.27
N LEU A 481 5.80 -18.49 9.17
CA LEU A 481 5.59 -17.53 8.07
C LEU A 481 4.15 -17.52 7.55
N THR A 482 3.57 -18.71 7.38
CA THR A 482 2.17 -18.85 6.94
C THR A 482 1.21 -18.19 7.93
N TYR A 483 1.34 -18.49 9.23
CA TYR A 483 0.47 -17.90 10.26
C TYR A 483 0.58 -16.38 10.33
N LEU A 484 1.78 -15.81 10.15
CA LEU A 484 2.00 -14.36 10.23
C LEU A 484 1.31 -13.60 9.09
N VAL A 485 1.19 -14.20 7.91
CA VAL A 485 0.65 -13.56 6.70
C VAL A 485 -0.84 -13.86 6.51
N GLU A 486 -1.28 -15.04 6.95
CA GLU A 486 -2.67 -15.47 6.82
C GLU A 486 -3.60 -14.61 7.67
N SER A 487 -4.84 -14.42 7.18
CA SER A 487 -5.84 -13.69 7.95
C SER A 487 -6.13 -14.38 9.28
N PRO A 488 -6.50 -13.64 10.33
CA PRO A 488 -6.89 -14.24 11.61
C PRO A 488 -7.92 -15.35 11.44
N GLU A 489 -8.94 -15.14 10.61
CA GLU A 489 -10.03 -16.07 10.37
C GLU A 489 -9.57 -17.33 9.61
N ASP A 490 -8.74 -17.16 8.58
CA ASP A 490 -8.18 -18.31 7.83
C ASP A 490 -7.24 -19.14 8.72
N ALA A 491 -6.45 -18.47 9.56
CA ALA A 491 -5.57 -19.14 10.51
C ALA A 491 -6.36 -19.92 11.58
N ASP A 492 -7.46 -19.35 12.07
CA ASP A 492 -8.35 -19.99 13.05
C ASP A 492 -9.07 -21.18 12.43
N VAL A 493 -9.63 -21.04 11.21
CA VAL A 493 -10.26 -22.16 10.49
C VAL A 493 -9.26 -23.27 10.21
N ARG A 494 -8.03 -22.95 9.79
CA ARG A 494 -6.97 -23.96 9.58
C ARG A 494 -6.55 -24.63 10.87
N ALA A 495 -6.49 -23.89 11.98
CA ALA A 495 -6.20 -24.46 13.29
C ALA A 495 -7.31 -25.43 13.75
N LEU A 496 -8.58 -25.07 13.51
CA LEU A 496 -9.74 -25.91 13.76
C LEU A 496 -9.78 -27.14 12.86
N ASP A 497 -9.48 -27.00 11.56
CA ASP A 497 -9.34 -28.11 10.61
C ASP A 497 -8.31 -29.09 11.17
N SER A 498 -7.10 -28.63 11.46
CA SER A 498 -6.04 -29.47 12.02
C SER A 498 -6.34 -30.02 13.42
N ALA A 499 -7.24 -29.39 14.18
CA ALA A 499 -7.63 -29.85 15.51
C ALA A 499 -8.68 -30.96 15.47
N MET A 500 -9.47 -31.02 14.41
CA MET A 500 -10.60 -31.95 14.27
C MET A 500 -10.35 -32.97 13.14
N ASP A 501 -9.19 -32.96 12.51
CA ASP A 501 -8.82 -33.89 11.44
C ASP A 501 -8.18 -35.17 12.01
N GLY A 502 -8.57 -36.32 11.46
CA GLY A 502 -8.08 -37.64 11.88
C GLY A 502 -8.90 -38.33 12.98
N LEU A 503 -8.34 -39.39 13.58
CA LEU A 503 -8.98 -40.16 14.65
C LEU A 503 -8.84 -39.42 16.00
N GLY A 504 -9.84 -38.59 16.32
CA GLY A 504 -9.95 -37.86 17.58
C GLY A 504 -9.55 -36.39 17.48
N ALA A 505 -10.12 -35.57 18.36
CA ALA A 505 -9.91 -34.13 18.36
C ALA A 505 -8.81 -33.66 19.31
N ASP A 506 -7.95 -32.75 18.85
CA ASP A 506 -7.04 -31.93 19.66
C ASP A 506 -7.87 -30.91 20.45
N GLY A 507 -8.50 -31.37 21.53
CA GLY A 507 -9.35 -30.55 22.38
C GLY A 507 -8.62 -29.30 22.88
N MET A 508 -7.31 -29.35 23.15
CA MET A 508 -6.55 -28.17 23.58
C MET A 508 -6.38 -27.11 22.50
N ALA A 509 -6.44 -27.48 21.22
CA ALA A 509 -6.48 -26.52 20.12
C ALA A 509 -7.83 -25.83 19.98
N ILE A 510 -8.91 -26.57 20.19
CA ILE A 510 -10.26 -25.99 20.24
C ILE A 510 -10.36 -25.01 21.43
N VAL A 511 -9.71 -25.31 22.55
CA VAL A 511 -9.65 -24.44 23.73
C VAL A 511 -8.88 -23.15 23.46
N ASP A 512 -7.70 -23.24 22.83
CA ASP A 512 -6.91 -22.05 22.47
C ASP A 512 -7.75 -21.07 21.65
N PHE A 513 -8.55 -21.61 20.73
CA PHE A 513 -9.43 -20.84 19.87
C PHE A 513 -10.58 -20.20 20.67
N LEU A 514 -11.33 -21.00 21.44
CA LEU A 514 -12.54 -20.52 22.09
C LEU A 514 -12.29 -19.60 23.29
N VAL A 515 -11.21 -19.82 24.04
CA VAL A 515 -10.92 -19.06 25.27
C VAL A 515 -10.03 -17.86 24.99
N GLY A 516 -9.11 -18.00 24.04
CA GLY A 516 -8.03 -17.06 23.80
C GLY A 516 -8.35 -15.94 22.82
N HIS A 517 -9.42 -16.08 22.02
CA HIS A 517 -9.86 -15.07 21.06
C HIS A 517 -11.04 -14.25 21.56
N SER A 518 -11.20 -13.06 20.98
CA SER A 518 -12.35 -12.22 21.28
C SER A 518 -13.65 -12.83 20.73
N GLN A 519 -14.79 -12.49 21.31
CA GLN A 519 -16.09 -12.97 20.84
C GLN A 519 -16.36 -12.58 19.39
N ALA A 520 -15.91 -11.39 18.98
CA ALA A 520 -15.98 -10.95 17.58
C ALA A 520 -15.15 -11.87 16.66
N ARG A 521 -13.95 -12.24 17.07
CA ARG A 521 -13.07 -13.15 16.31
C ARG A 521 -13.62 -14.58 16.27
N VAL A 522 -14.17 -15.09 17.37
CA VAL A 522 -14.85 -16.41 17.41
C VAL A 522 -16.03 -16.44 16.43
N ARG A 523 -16.87 -15.39 16.42
CA ARG A 523 -17.99 -15.27 15.47
C ARG A 523 -17.51 -15.16 14.02
N ALA A 524 -16.47 -14.39 13.75
CA ALA A 524 -15.88 -14.26 12.42
C ALA A 524 -15.33 -15.59 11.90
N ALA A 525 -14.56 -16.31 12.73
CA ALA A 525 -14.03 -17.64 12.39
C ALA A 525 -15.15 -18.67 12.19
N LYS A 526 -16.23 -18.63 13.00
CA LYS A 526 -17.42 -19.48 12.79
C LYS A 526 -18.06 -19.21 11.43
N ALA A 527 -18.33 -17.95 11.10
CA ALA A 527 -18.90 -17.58 9.80
C ALA A 527 -17.98 -18.01 8.63
N LYS A 528 -16.66 -17.84 8.80
CA LYS A 528 -15.67 -18.28 7.81
C LYS A 528 -15.65 -19.81 7.64
N TRP A 529 -15.75 -20.57 8.73
CA TRP A 529 -15.87 -22.02 8.70
C TRP A 529 -17.10 -22.45 7.89
N GLU A 530 -18.25 -21.87 8.18
CA GLU A 530 -19.53 -22.19 7.54
C GLU A 530 -19.55 -21.80 6.05
N GLY A 531 -18.75 -20.82 5.64
CA GLY A 531 -18.53 -20.51 4.22
C GLY A 531 -17.58 -21.46 3.49
N LYS A 532 -16.76 -22.24 4.22
CA LYS A 532 -15.74 -23.15 3.64
C LYS A 532 -16.14 -24.62 3.70
N HIS A 533 -17.03 -25.00 4.63
CA HIS A 533 -17.36 -26.39 4.90
C HIS A 533 -18.87 -26.64 4.82
N ASP A 534 -19.25 -27.81 4.31
CA ASP A 534 -20.64 -28.25 4.23
C ASP A 534 -21.27 -28.46 5.62
N LYS A 535 -20.46 -28.89 6.60
CA LYS A 535 -20.90 -29.04 8.00
C LYS A 535 -20.63 -27.76 8.78
N SER A 536 -21.65 -27.30 9.50
CA SER A 536 -21.51 -26.16 10.42
C SER A 536 -20.43 -26.44 11.48
N LEU A 537 -19.80 -25.37 12.00
CA LEU A 537 -18.79 -25.53 13.06
C LEU A 537 -19.41 -26.12 14.33
N VAL A 538 -20.69 -25.80 14.58
CA VAL A 538 -21.48 -26.36 15.69
C VAL A 538 -21.61 -27.87 15.54
N ASP A 539 -22.01 -28.35 14.36
CA ASP A 539 -22.22 -29.78 14.13
C ASP A 539 -20.90 -30.54 14.09
N ARG A 540 -19.83 -29.92 13.57
CA ARG A 540 -18.49 -30.51 13.67
C ARG A 540 -18.05 -30.64 15.13
N ILE A 541 -18.17 -29.61 15.95
CA ILE A 541 -17.82 -29.70 17.37
C ILE A 541 -18.69 -30.74 18.10
N ARG A 542 -19.97 -30.88 17.74
CA ARG A 542 -20.85 -31.92 18.30
C ARG A 542 -20.41 -33.33 17.96
N SER A 543 -19.82 -33.56 16.78
CA SER A 543 -19.32 -34.88 16.38
C SER A 543 -17.95 -35.20 16.97
N GLU A 544 -17.13 -34.17 17.22
CA GLU A 544 -15.73 -34.33 17.65
C GLU A 544 -15.56 -34.34 19.18
N LEU A 545 -16.46 -33.67 19.91
CA LEU A 545 -16.40 -33.56 21.37
C LEU A 545 -17.60 -34.24 22.03
N HIS A 546 -17.37 -34.76 23.23
CA HIS A 546 -18.38 -35.42 24.06
C HIS A 546 -18.44 -34.85 25.48
N GLY A 547 -19.52 -35.15 26.20
CA GLY A 547 -19.73 -34.74 27.59
C GLY A 547 -19.60 -33.22 27.81
N SER A 548 -19.08 -32.84 28.98
CA SER A 548 -18.94 -31.44 29.40
C SER A 548 -17.95 -30.64 28.54
N ASN A 549 -17.00 -31.30 27.85
CA ASN A 549 -16.14 -30.62 26.86
C ASN A 549 -16.96 -30.07 25.68
N LYS A 550 -17.94 -30.85 25.19
CA LYS A 550 -18.89 -30.39 24.16
C LYS A 550 -19.75 -29.25 24.69
N THR A 551 -20.28 -29.38 25.90
CA THR A 551 -21.11 -28.33 26.53
C THR A 551 -20.36 -27.00 26.63
N LEU A 552 -19.13 -27.03 27.16
CA LEU A 552 -18.29 -25.83 27.28
C LEU A 552 -17.95 -25.24 25.91
N ALA A 553 -17.54 -26.08 24.96
CA ALA A 553 -17.16 -25.61 23.63
C ALA A 553 -18.33 -24.91 22.93
N LEU A 554 -19.52 -25.50 22.98
CA LEU A 554 -20.73 -24.92 22.41
C LEU A 554 -21.16 -23.64 23.15
N GLN A 555 -20.97 -23.57 24.46
CA GLN A 555 -21.29 -22.38 25.23
C GLN A 555 -20.38 -21.20 24.86
N LEU A 556 -19.07 -21.42 24.71
CA LEU A 556 -18.12 -20.39 24.26
C LEU A 556 -18.32 -20.01 22.79
N LEU A 557 -18.67 -20.97 21.94
CA LEU A 557 -18.89 -20.75 20.50
C LEU A 557 -20.10 -19.84 20.21
N LYS A 558 -21.01 -19.65 21.17
CA LYS A 558 -22.10 -18.67 21.03
C LYS A 558 -21.58 -17.25 20.83
N GLY A 559 -20.37 -16.93 21.30
CA GLY A 559 -19.80 -15.59 21.10
C GLY A 559 -20.45 -14.53 22.01
N GLU A 560 -20.98 -14.94 23.16
CA GLU A 560 -21.79 -14.13 24.09
C GLU A 560 -21.07 -13.80 25.42
N ARG A 561 -19.79 -14.18 25.57
CA ARG A 561 -19.05 -13.86 26.80
C ARG A 561 -18.88 -12.35 26.93
N ASP A 562 -19.10 -11.81 28.13
CA ASP A 562 -18.73 -10.43 28.43
C ASP A 562 -17.20 -10.28 28.37
N GLU A 563 -16.68 -9.24 27.70
CA GLU A 563 -15.23 -9.05 27.54
C GLU A 563 -14.71 -7.80 28.26
N GLN A 564 -15.60 -6.86 28.58
CA GLN A 564 -15.24 -5.55 29.12
C GLN A 564 -15.90 -5.27 30.48
N GLY A 565 -16.80 -6.13 30.94
CA GLY A 565 -17.47 -5.98 32.23
C GLY A 565 -16.49 -5.80 33.38
N ALA A 566 -16.65 -4.69 34.11
CA ALA A 566 -15.95 -4.45 35.35
C ALA A 566 -16.30 -5.55 36.38
N PRO A 567 -15.37 -5.94 37.26
CA PRO A 567 -15.64 -6.96 38.25
C PRO A 567 -16.70 -6.46 39.25
N ASN A 568 -17.70 -7.30 39.51
CA ASN A 568 -18.68 -7.13 40.58
C ASN A 568 -18.26 -8.00 41.79
N PRO A 569 -17.80 -7.39 42.90
CA PRO A 569 -17.31 -8.13 44.06
C PRO A 569 -18.38 -9.02 44.73
N THR A 570 -19.63 -8.55 44.80
CA THR A 570 -20.74 -9.33 45.39
C THR A 570 -21.06 -10.55 44.54
N LEU A 571 -21.12 -10.38 43.21
CA LEU A 571 -21.30 -11.50 42.29
C LEU A 571 -20.13 -12.49 42.38
N ALA A 572 -18.90 -12.00 42.52
CA ALA A 572 -17.71 -12.85 42.66
C ALA A 572 -17.79 -13.75 43.90
N GLN A 573 -18.28 -13.23 45.03
CA GLN A 573 -18.50 -14.02 46.25
C GLN A 573 -19.60 -15.09 46.05
N GLN A 574 -20.73 -14.72 45.44
CA GLN A 574 -21.83 -15.65 45.13
C GLN A 574 -21.38 -16.75 44.17
N GLN A 575 -20.60 -16.40 43.15
CA GLN A 575 -20.03 -17.34 42.19
C GLN A 575 -19.04 -18.28 42.88
N ALA A 576 -18.15 -17.77 43.76
CA ALA A 576 -17.24 -18.61 44.54
C ALA A 576 -17.98 -19.64 45.41
N GLU A 577 -19.09 -19.24 46.05
CA GLU A 577 -19.95 -20.17 46.79
C GLU A 577 -20.63 -21.20 45.90
N THR A 578 -21.12 -20.78 44.74
CA THR A 578 -21.77 -21.66 43.76
C THR A 578 -20.80 -22.74 43.29
N LEU A 579 -19.59 -22.35 42.90
CA LEU A 579 -18.54 -23.29 42.49
C LEU A 579 -18.10 -24.21 43.64
N HIS A 580 -18.07 -23.71 44.88
CA HIS A 580 -17.79 -24.55 46.04
C HIS A 580 -18.87 -25.61 46.29
N LYS A 581 -20.14 -25.24 46.15
CA LYS A 581 -21.28 -26.17 46.31
C LYS A 581 -21.32 -27.20 45.18
N ALA A 582 -21.04 -26.78 43.94
CA ALA A 582 -20.97 -27.65 42.76
C ALA A 582 -19.90 -28.75 42.88
N ALA A 583 -18.89 -28.54 43.74
CA ALA A 583 -17.83 -29.49 44.04
C ALA A 583 -18.07 -30.34 45.31
N ARG A 584 -19.28 -30.31 45.90
CA ARG A 584 -19.62 -31.11 47.10
C ARG A 584 -20.49 -32.30 46.74
N GLY A 585 -20.13 -33.47 47.27
CA GLY A 585 -20.92 -34.69 47.15
C GLY A 585 -20.19 -35.78 46.36
N MET A 586 -20.94 -36.79 45.91
CA MET A 586 -20.42 -37.81 44.99
C MET A 586 -20.56 -37.30 43.56
N GLY A 587 -19.43 -36.97 42.92
CA GLY A 587 -19.38 -36.34 41.61
C GLY A 587 -19.29 -34.81 41.67
N THR A 588 -19.15 -34.18 40.50
CA THR A 588 -18.97 -32.74 40.34
C THR A 588 -20.05 -32.22 39.40
N ASP A 589 -20.71 -31.12 39.74
CA ASP A 589 -21.60 -30.42 38.79
C ASP A 589 -20.77 -29.55 37.85
N GLU A 590 -20.26 -30.14 36.75
CA GLU A 590 -19.41 -29.41 35.82
C GLU A 590 -20.16 -28.33 35.04
N ASP A 591 -21.48 -28.45 34.87
CA ASP A 591 -22.30 -27.46 34.17
C ASP A 591 -22.35 -26.14 34.95
N SER A 592 -22.40 -26.18 36.28
CA SER A 592 -22.26 -24.97 37.12
C SER A 592 -20.93 -24.25 36.89
N PHE A 593 -19.82 -24.98 36.77
CA PHE A 593 -18.51 -24.39 36.45
C PHE A 593 -18.52 -23.73 35.06
N ILE A 594 -19.08 -24.43 34.07
CA ILE A 594 -19.17 -23.93 32.69
C ILE A 594 -20.03 -22.65 32.63
N LEU A 595 -21.23 -22.67 33.21
CA LEU A 595 -22.18 -21.56 33.14
C LEU A 595 -21.67 -20.28 33.81
N VAL A 596 -20.94 -20.42 34.93
CA VAL A 596 -20.31 -19.29 35.62
C VAL A 596 -19.13 -18.76 34.82
N LEU A 597 -18.13 -19.61 34.55
CA LEU A 597 -16.84 -19.14 34.03
C LEU A 597 -16.88 -18.77 32.54
N ALA A 598 -17.73 -19.40 31.73
CA ALA A 598 -17.81 -19.14 30.29
C ALA A 598 -18.61 -17.87 29.94
N LYS A 599 -19.43 -17.34 30.86
CA LYS A 599 -20.20 -16.10 30.66
C LYS A 599 -19.50 -14.86 31.23
N ASN A 600 -18.73 -15.04 32.29
CA ASN A 600 -18.02 -13.97 32.98
C ASN A 600 -16.99 -13.26 32.10
N SER A 601 -16.76 -11.99 32.40
CA SER A 601 -15.60 -11.26 31.89
C SER A 601 -14.30 -11.79 32.50
N PRO A 602 -13.14 -11.61 31.82
CA PRO A 602 -11.85 -11.97 32.39
C PRO A 602 -11.62 -11.33 33.76
N ALA A 603 -12.04 -10.06 33.94
CA ALA A 603 -11.94 -9.36 35.21
C ALA A 603 -12.84 -9.99 36.29
N GLN A 604 -14.07 -10.38 35.93
CA GLN A 604 -14.98 -11.07 36.84
C GLN A 604 -14.48 -12.47 37.23
N ASN A 605 -13.86 -13.21 36.31
CA ASN A 605 -13.26 -14.51 36.62
C ASN A 605 -12.07 -14.39 37.58
N VAL A 606 -11.23 -13.36 37.41
CA VAL A 606 -10.17 -13.04 38.36
C VAL A 606 -10.75 -12.69 39.73
N ALA A 607 -11.80 -11.85 39.78
CA ALA A 607 -12.46 -11.50 41.03
C ALA A 607 -13.08 -12.73 41.73
N THR A 608 -13.71 -13.63 40.97
CA THR A 608 -14.29 -14.88 41.47
C THR A 608 -13.23 -15.81 42.05
N ARG A 609 -12.09 -15.95 41.35
CA ARG A 609 -10.94 -16.69 41.84
C ARG A 609 -10.42 -16.12 43.16
N THR A 610 -10.21 -14.81 43.24
CA THR A 610 -9.72 -14.13 44.45
C THR A 610 -10.71 -14.28 45.61
N ALA A 611 -12.01 -14.12 45.34
CA ALA A 611 -13.05 -14.31 46.35
C ALA A 611 -13.08 -15.75 46.88
N TYR A 612 -12.91 -16.74 46.00
CA TYR A 612 -12.81 -18.15 46.39
C TYR A 612 -11.58 -18.41 47.27
N GLU A 613 -10.41 -17.92 46.86
CA GLU A 613 -9.14 -18.03 47.60
C GLU A 613 -9.26 -17.43 49.01
N ASN A 614 -9.78 -16.21 49.11
CA ASN A 614 -9.96 -15.51 50.38
C ASN A 614 -10.94 -16.23 51.32
N LYS A 615 -12.01 -16.83 50.79
CA LYS A 615 -13.05 -17.46 51.59
C LYS A 615 -12.68 -18.87 52.07
N TYR A 616 -12.01 -19.66 51.24
CA TYR A 616 -11.79 -21.09 51.49
C TYR A 616 -10.32 -21.45 51.74
N GLY A 617 -9.40 -20.49 51.71
CA GLY A 617 -7.97 -20.71 51.99
C GLY A 617 -7.27 -21.63 51.00
N ARG A 618 -7.89 -21.93 49.84
CA ARG A 618 -7.35 -22.77 48.77
C ARG A 618 -7.72 -22.16 47.42
N SER A 619 -6.84 -22.32 46.42
CA SER A 619 -7.11 -21.76 45.09
C SER A 619 -8.27 -22.44 44.37
N LEU A 620 -9.02 -21.65 43.60
CA LEU A 620 -10.04 -22.17 42.69
C LEU A 620 -9.42 -23.06 41.61
N ASP A 621 -8.18 -22.78 41.21
CA ASP A 621 -7.40 -23.61 40.29
C ASP A 621 -7.13 -25.01 40.87
N ASN A 622 -6.77 -25.09 42.16
CA ASN A 622 -6.57 -26.36 42.86
C ASN A 622 -7.89 -27.13 43.01
N LEU A 623 -9.01 -26.43 43.24
CA LEU A 623 -10.33 -27.07 43.24
C LEU A 623 -10.60 -27.73 41.90
N ILE A 624 -10.47 -26.99 40.80
CA ILE A 624 -10.69 -27.51 39.45
C ILE A 624 -9.80 -28.72 39.18
N THR A 625 -8.51 -28.65 39.53
CA THR A 625 -7.58 -29.78 39.32
C THR A 625 -7.97 -31.03 40.11
N LYS A 626 -8.59 -30.87 41.29
CA LYS A 626 -9.01 -31.98 42.15
C LYS A 626 -10.31 -32.63 41.68
N GLU A 627 -11.29 -31.81 41.29
CA GLU A 627 -12.66 -32.26 41.02
C GLU A 627 -12.89 -32.68 39.57
N MET A 628 -11.99 -32.32 38.66
CA MET A 628 -12.11 -32.58 37.24
C MET A 628 -10.75 -32.76 36.59
N SER A 629 -10.72 -33.45 35.45
CA SER A 629 -9.48 -33.80 34.75
C SER A 629 -9.58 -33.58 33.23
N GLY A 630 -8.52 -33.91 32.50
CA GLY A 630 -8.50 -33.86 31.05
C GLY A 630 -8.62 -32.44 30.48
N ASN A 631 -9.30 -32.31 29.34
CA ASN A 631 -9.43 -31.03 28.64
C ASN A 631 -10.32 -30.05 29.40
N LEU A 632 -11.42 -30.52 30.00
CA LEU A 632 -12.38 -29.67 30.71
C LEU A 632 -11.70 -28.83 31.81
N ALA A 633 -10.93 -29.50 32.69
CA ALA A 633 -10.17 -28.83 33.74
C ALA A 633 -9.22 -27.78 33.16
N LYS A 634 -8.49 -28.12 32.08
CA LYS A 634 -7.57 -27.20 31.40
C LYS A 634 -8.31 -25.99 30.80
N CYS A 635 -9.52 -26.16 30.26
CA CYS A 635 -10.33 -25.07 29.73
C CYS A 635 -10.77 -24.11 30.83
N LEU A 636 -11.29 -24.66 31.93
CA LEU A 636 -11.83 -23.86 33.03
C LEU A 636 -10.70 -23.10 33.74
N GLN A 637 -9.53 -23.73 33.91
CA GLN A 637 -8.31 -23.03 34.35
C GLN A 637 -7.90 -21.91 33.39
N ALA A 638 -7.99 -22.14 32.08
CA ALA A 638 -7.69 -21.10 31.09
C ALA A 638 -8.62 -19.88 31.23
N LEU A 639 -9.90 -20.11 31.49
CA LEU A 639 -10.90 -19.05 31.71
C LEU A 639 -10.65 -18.21 32.98
N LEU A 640 -9.88 -18.74 33.94
CA LEU A 640 -9.48 -18.01 35.16
C LEU A 640 -8.27 -17.09 34.95
N LEU A 641 -7.64 -17.12 33.78
CA LEU A 641 -6.44 -16.34 33.49
C LEU A 641 -6.76 -15.19 32.52
N PRO A 642 -6.12 -14.02 32.70
CA PRO A 642 -6.04 -13.04 31.62
C PRO A 642 -5.42 -13.67 30.36
N PRO A 643 -5.82 -13.25 29.14
CA PRO A 643 -5.35 -13.88 27.90
C PRO A 643 -3.82 -13.95 27.76
N ALA A 644 -3.12 -12.86 28.08
CA ALA A 644 -1.65 -12.82 28.04
C ALA A 644 -1.01 -13.83 29.02
N ASP A 645 -1.57 -13.93 30.23
CA ASP A 645 -1.14 -14.87 31.27
C ASP A 645 -1.41 -16.34 30.90
N TYR A 646 -2.48 -16.60 30.15
CA TYR A 646 -2.79 -17.92 29.58
C TYR A 646 -1.76 -18.30 28.51
N TYR A 647 -1.52 -17.44 27.53
CA TYR A 647 -0.58 -17.73 26.44
C TYR A 647 0.87 -17.82 26.93
N ALA A 648 1.26 -17.02 27.93
CA ALA A 648 2.55 -17.18 28.60
C ALA A 648 2.70 -18.58 29.21
N MET A 649 1.66 -19.08 29.90
CA MET A 649 1.65 -20.44 30.43
C MET A 649 1.71 -21.50 29.33
N ARG A 650 0.97 -21.31 28.22
CA ARG A 650 0.99 -22.21 27.06
C ARG A 650 2.39 -22.32 26.47
N LEU A 651 3.08 -21.20 26.28
CA LEU A 651 4.47 -21.17 25.80
C LEU A 651 5.41 -21.85 26.78
N ARG A 652 5.27 -21.60 28.10
CA ARG A 652 6.12 -22.25 29.10
C ARG A 652 5.96 -23.76 29.07
N LYS A 653 4.74 -24.27 29.00
CA LYS A 653 4.47 -25.71 28.87
C LYS A 653 4.99 -26.29 27.55
N ALA A 654 5.04 -25.49 26.48
CA ALA A 654 5.59 -25.93 25.20
C ALA A 654 7.12 -26.08 25.21
N PHE A 655 7.82 -25.41 26.13
CA PHE A 655 9.28 -25.42 26.30
C PHE A 655 9.78 -26.37 27.40
N VAL A 656 8.88 -27.07 28.10
CA VAL A 656 9.25 -27.92 29.24
C VAL A 656 8.92 -29.38 28.91
N GLY A 657 9.92 -30.25 28.97
CA GLY A 657 9.79 -31.68 28.73
C GLY A 657 10.92 -32.23 27.85
N LEU A 658 10.79 -33.48 27.39
CA LEU A 658 11.66 -34.03 26.35
C LEU A 658 11.22 -33.47 24.99
N GLY A 659 11.85 -32.37 24.57
CA GLY A 659 11.58 -31.67 23.31
C GLY A 659 10.60 -30.49 23.43
N THR A 660 10.34 -29.84 22.29
CA THR A 660 9.52 -28.62 22.20
C THR A 660 8.21 -28.87 21.44
N SER A 661 7.11 -28.34 21.96
CA SER A 661 5.81 -28.37 21.26
C SER A 661 5.70 -27.23 20.25
N ASP A 662 6.40 -27.34 19.13
CA ASP A 662 6.45 -26.30 18.08
C ASP A 662 5.06 -25.95 17.51
N LYS A 663 4.13 -26.91 17.48
CA LYS A 663 2.73 -26.66 17.09
C LYS A 663 2.06 -25.60 17.98
N VAL A 664 2.39 -25.58 19.27
CA VAL A 664 1.87 -24.59 20.23
C VAL A 664 2.61 -23.27 20.05
N VAL A 665 3.95 -23.29 19.98
CA VAL A 665 4.77 -22.10 19.80
C VAL A 665 4.35 -21.33 18.55
N VAL A 666 4.27 -21.99 17.40
CA VAL A 666 3.87 -21.38 16.13
C VAL A 666 2.45 -20.81 16.17
N ARG A 667 1.51 -21.49 16.82
CA ARG A 667 0.11 -21.05 16.90
C ARG A 667 -0.05 -19.83 17.81
N VAL A 668 0.64 -19.83 18.94
CA VAL A 668 0.62 -18.69 19.87
C VAL A 668 1.35 -17.51 19.25
N LEU A 669 2.58 -17.67 18.77
CA LEU A 669 3.32 -16.57 18.17
C LEU A 669 2.67 -16.05 16.89
N GLY A 670 2.26 -16.97 16.02
CA GLY A 670 1.67 -16.63 14.72
C GLY A 670 0.19 -16.21 14.79
N GLY A 671 -0.53 -16.54 15.87
CA GLY A 671 -1.95 -16.19 16.05
C GLY A 671 -2.21 -14.77 16.58
N HIS A 672 -1.15 -14.07 16.97
CA HIS A 672 -1.18 -12.79 17.70
C HIS A 672 -0.36 -11.73 16.97
N ASP A 673 -0.79 -10.48 17.04
CA ASP A 673 -0.06 -9.35 16.46
C ASP A 673 0.96 -8.76 17.44
N LYS A 674 1.76 -7.81 17.00
CA LYS A 674 2.87 -7.23 17.77
C LYS A 674 2.50 -6.79 19.19
N ALA A 675 1.39 -6.07 19.35
CA ALA A 675 0.95 -5.59 20.66
C ALA A 675 0.62 -6.75 21.63
N ASP A 676 -0.04 -7.80 21.12
CA ASP A 676 -0.39 -8.98 21.91
C ASP A 676 0.87 -9.75 22.32
N ILE A 677 1.84 -9.90 21.41
CA ILE A 677 3.10 -10.60 21.67
C ILE A 677 3.90 -9.88 22.76
N LEU A 678 3.93 -8.55 22.76
CA LEU A 678 4.55 -7.77 23.83
C LEU A 678 3.87 -8.01 25.18
N ALA A 679 2.53 -8.03 25.22
CA ALA A 679 1.78 -8.34 26.43
C ALA A 679 2.04 -9.77 26.93
N ILE A 680 2.10 -10.75 26.02
CA ILE A 680 2.42 -12.15 26.33
C ILE A 680 3.86 -12.26 26.86
N ALA A 681 4.83 -11.60 26.24
CA ALA A 681 6.22 -11.60 26.68
C ALA A 681 6.39 -10.99 28.07
N ALA A 682 5.70 -9.88 28.36
CA ALA A 682 5.69 -9.25 29.68
C ALA A 682 5.05 -10.18 30.74
N ALA A 683 3.93 -10.83 30.42
CA ALA A 683 3.30 -11.81 31.30
C ALA A 683 4.20 -13.03 31.55
N TYR A 684 4.91 -13.51 30.52
CA TYR A 684 5.87 -14.60 30.61
C TYR A 684 7.02 -14.28 31.56
N GLN A 685 7.65 -13.11 31.38
CA GLN A 685 8.74 -12.65 32.23
C GLN A 685 8.30 -12.49 33.69
N ARG A 686 7.13 -11.87 33.91
CA ARG A 686 6.55 -11.70 35.25
C ARG A 686 6.33 -13.04 35.97
N LYS A 687 5.89 -14.07 35.25
CA LYS A 687 5.55 -15.38 35.83
C LYS A 687 6.73 -16.33 36.01
N TYR A 688 7.69 -16.30 35.10
CA TYR A 688 8.73 -17.34 34.99
C TYR A 688 10.15 -16.84 35.12
N THR A 689 10.32 -15.56 35.49
CA THR A 689 11.59 -14.81 35.69
C THR A 689 12.56 -14.79 34.50
N SER A 690 12.30 -15.57 33.46
CA SER A 690 13.03 -15.68 32.21
C SER A 690 12.33 -14.93 31.09
N HIS A 691 13.08 -14.35 30.17
CA HIS A 691 12.47 -13.71 29.00
C HIS A 691 12.00 -14.77 28.00
N LEU A 692 10.86 -14.48 27.34
CA LEU A 692 10.33 -15.34 26.29
C LEU A 692 11.36 -15.55 25.15
N LYS A 693 12.09 -14.49 24.78
CA LYS A 693 13.15 -14.52 23.75
C LYS A 693 14.25 -15.53 24.09
N ASP A 694 14.66 -15.62 25.35
CA ASP A 694 15.71 -16.55 25.78
C ASP A 694 15.24 -18.00 25.76
N SER A 695 13.98 -18.23 26.14
CA SER A 695 13.36 -19.56 26.02
C SER A 695 13.29 -19.99 24.55
N ILE A 696 12.88 -19.11 23.63
CA ILE A 696 12.88 -19.41 22.19
C ILE A 696 14.31 -19.67 21.68
N LYS A 697 15.29 -18.87 22.10
CA LYS A 697 16.70 -19.04 21.69
C LYS A 697 17.24 -20.42 22.06
N LYS A 698 16.84 -20.95 23.22
CA LYS A 698 17.26 -22.25 23.73
C LYS A 698 16.52 -23.42 23.06
N GLU A 699 15.21 -23.27 22.85
CA GLU A 699 14.32 -24.39 22.52
C GLU A 699 14.05 -24.54 21.01
N CYS A 700 14.36 -23.52 20.19
CA CYS A 700 14.16 -23.54 18.74
C CYS A 700 15.51 -23.53 17.99
N SER A 701 15.53 -23.95 16.72
CA SER A 701 16.74 -23.92 15.87
C SER A 701 16.49 -23.29 14.48
N GLY A 702 17.59 -23.02 13.75
CA GLY A 702 17.58 -22.53 12.36
C GLY A 702 16.77 -21.26 12.09
N ASN A 703 16.25 -21.12 10.87
CA ASN A 703 15.44 -19.96 10.45
C ASN A 703 14.11 -19.84 11.21
N TYR A 704 13.61 -20.95 11.76
CA TYR A 704 12.46 -20.93 12.66
C TYR A 704 12.75 -20.17 13.96
N LYS A 705 13.88 -20.46 14.64
CA LYS A 705 14.36 -19.69 15.80
C LYS A 705 14.54 -18.22 15.44
N ARG A 706 15.21 -17.93 14.32
CA ARG A 706 15.50 -16.56 13.88
C ARG A 706 14.21 -15.76 13.69
N LEU A 707 13.23 -16.31 12.98
CA LEU A 707 11.94 -15.66 12.78
C LEU A 707 11.15 -15.50 14.08
N ALA A 708 11.10 -16.54 14.93
CA ALA A 708 10.37 -16.48 16.20
C ALA A 708 10.97 -15.44 17.15
N MET A 709 12.30 -15.39 17.28
CA MET A 709 13.00 -14.38 18.07
C MET A 709 12.76 -12.98 17.51
N ALA A 710 12.88 -12.79 16.19
CA ALA A 710 12.64 -11.49 15.56
C ALA A 710 11.17 -11.06 15.73
N TRP A 711 10.20 -11.98 15.64
CA TRP A 711 8.79 -11.67 15.83
C TRP A 711 8.48 -11.12 17.23
N VAL A 712 9.13 -11.65 18.26
CA VAL A 712 8.92 -11.23 19.66
C VAL A 712 9.75 -10.02 20.10
N SER A 713 10.77 -9.62 19.34
CA SER A 713 11.66 -8.51 19.73
C SER A 713 11.66 -7.32 18.78
N VAL A 714 11.34 -7.50 17.50
CA VAL A 714 11.33 -6.41 16.51
C VAL A 714 9.96 -5.72 16.56
N PRO A 715 9.89 -4.39 16.81
CA PRO A 715 8.63 -3.66 16.77
C PRO A 715 8.08 -3.55 15.34
N ASP A 716 6.84 -3.09 15.20
CA ASP A 716 6.34 -2.74 13.87
C ASP A 716 7.08 -1.49 13.39
N ALA A 717 7.95 -1.65 12.39
CA ALA A 717 8.76 -0.55 11.88
C ALA A 717 7.92 0.55 11.21
N LEU A 718 6.64 0.29 10.89
CA LEU A 718 5.72 1.32 10.40
C LEU A 718 5.11 2.15 11.55
N ALA A 719 5.11 1.63 12.77
CA ALA A 719 4.63 2.31 13.96
C ALA A 719 5.77 2.98 14.75
N ASP A 720 6.98 2.42 14.69
CA ASP A 720 8.20 2.96 15.31
C ASP A 720 9.40 2.80 14.34
N PRO A 721 9.64 3.81 13.48
CA PRO A 721 10.61 3.72 12.40
C PRO A 721 12.06 3.94 12.84
N ASP A 722 12.29 4.56 14.00
CA ASP A 722 13.62 4.77 14.58
C ASP A 722 14.16 3.51 15.27
N ALA A 723 13.28 2.53 15.54
CA ALA A 723 13.68 1.30 16.19
C ALA A 723 14.56 0.43 15.25
N PRO A 724 15.74 -0.02 15.73
CA PRO A 724 16.63 -0.84 14.92
C PRO A 724 16.00 -2.20 14.61
N ILE A 725 16.10 -2.63 13.35
CA ILE A 725 15.69 -3.96 12.92
C ILE A 725 16.88 -4.90 13.04
N GLU A 726 17.10 -5.41 14.25
CA GLU A 726 18.12 -6.42 14.53
C GLU A 726 17.55 -7.82 14.31
N ILE A 727 18.06 -8.51 13.29
CA ILE A 727 17.71 -9.90 13.03
C ILE A 727 18.76 -10.78 13.71
N PRO A 728 18.36 -11.81 14.45
CA PRO A 728 19.30 -12.80 14.97
C PRO A 728 20.15 -13.40 13.83
N GLU A 729 21.46 -13.39 14.03
CA GLU A 729 22.42 -13.97 13.09
C GLU A 729 22.19 -15.48 12.91
N GLU A 730 22.63 -15.98 11.76
CA GLU A 730 22.57 -17.40 11.45
C GLU A 730 23.65 -18.12 12.27
N THR A 731 23.24 -18.90 13.26
CA THR A 731 24.16 -19.78 13.97
C THR A 731 24.64 -20.84 12.99
N GLN A 732 25.90 -20.76 12.56
CA GLN A 732 26.61 -21.89 11.95
C GLN A 732 26.75 -22.98 13.03
N GLU A 733 25.78 -23.89 13.09
CA GLU A 733 25.96 -25.11 13.87
C GLU A 733 27.08 -25.90 13.19
N LYS A 734 28.22 -26.07 13.89
CA LYS A 734 29.28 -26.97 13.43
C LYS A 734 28.65 -28.33 13.20
N GLU A 735 28.72 -28.80 11.96
CA GLU A 735 28.41 -30.16 11.58
C GLU A 735 29.29 -31.07 12.45
N GLU A 736 28.70 -31.71 13.45
CA GLU A 736 29.39 -32.69 14.27
C GLU A 736 29.73 -33.84 13.34
N ALA A 737 31.03 -34.08 13.14
CA ALA A 737 31.52 -35.03 12.15
C ALA A 737 30.82 -36.39 12.36
N PRO A 738 30.35 -37.05 11.29
CA PRO A 738 29.75 -38.36 11.42
C PRO A 738 30.78 -39.32 12.05
N PRO A 739 30.35 -40.24 12.92
CA PRO A 739 31.26 -41.23 13.48
C PRO A 739 31.95 -42.00 12.35
N PRO A 740 33.24 -42.39 12.52
CA PRO A 740 33.99 -43.05 11.47
C PRO A 740 33.27 -44.32 11.01
N PRO A 741 33.23 -44.60 9.70
CA PRO A 741 32.51 -45.75 9.17
C PRO A 741 33.15 -47.05 9.70
N GLU A 742 32.29 -47.99 10.12
CA GLU A 742 32.69 -49.36 10.42
C GLU A 742 33.25 -50.04 9.15
N PRO A 743 34.23 -50.95 9.28
CA PRO A 743 34.87 -51.58 8.12
C PRO A 743 33.87 -52.42 7.31
N GLU A 744 33.70 -52.06 6.04
CA GLU A 744 32.84 -52.74 5.08
C GLU A 744 33.33 -54.17 4.79
N GLU A 745 32.44 -55.16 4.94
CA GLU A 745 32.61 -56.48 4.32
C GLU A 745 32.44 -56.36 2.79
N PRO A 746 33.18 -57.14 1.99
CA PRO A 746 33.17 -56.97 0.54
C PRO A 746 31.86 -57.47 -0.09
N GLU A 747 31.12 -56.57 -0.72
CA GLU A 747 29.97 -56.91 -1.56
C GLU A 747 30.38 -57.67 -2.85
N PRO A 748 29.56 -58.62 -3.34
CA PRO A 748 29.86 -59.36 -4.55
C PRO A 748 29.68 -58.51 -5.82
N ALA A 749 30.57 -58.72 -6.79
CA ALA A 749 30.63 -57.98 -8.05
C ALA A 749 29.31 -58.03 -8.83
N THR A 750 28.81 -56.85 -9.23
CA THR A 750 27.67 -56.68 -10.13
C THR A 750 28.08 -56.95 -11.59
N PRO A 751 27.26 -57.65 -12.40
CA PRO A 751 27.54 -57.90 -13.80
C PRO A 751 27.28 -56.64 -14.67
N PRO A 752 27.92 -56.53 -15.85
CA PRO A 752 27.84 -55.35 -16.70
C PRO A 752 26.44 -55.17 -17.33
N PRO A 753 26.05 -53.93 -17.67
CA PRO A 753 24.73 -53.64 -18.21
C PRO A 753 24.56 -54.19 -19.64
N PRO A 754 23.33 -54.59 -20.03
CA PRO A 754 23.07 -55.09 -21.38
C PRO A 754 23.00 -53.95 -22.42
N PRO A 755 23.23 -54.24 -23.71
CA PRO A 755 23.20 -53.25 -24.77
C PRO A 755 21.79 -52.68 -25.02
N PRO A 756 21.69 -51.45 -25.58
CA PRO A 756 20.42 -50.76 -25.74
C PRO A 756 19.51 -51.49 -26.75
N ALA A 757 18.31 -51.86 -26.30
CA ALA A 757 17.27 -52.41 -27.16
C ALA A 757 16.68 -51.33 -28.08
N ALA A 758 16.53 -51.66 -29.36
CA ALA A 758 15.89 -50.80 -30.36
C ALA A 758 14.43 -50.51 -29.97
N TYR A 759 14.11 -49.22 -29.84
CA TYR A 759 12.76 -48.73 -29.58
C TYR A 759 11.85 -48.98 -30.78
N LYS A 760 10.88 -49.90 -30.65
CA LYS A 760 9.73 -49.97 -31.55
C LYS A 760 8.62 -49.07 -31.00
N PRO A 761 8.12 -48.09 -31.78
CA PRO A 761 6.99 -47.27 -31.34
C PRO A 761 5.73 -48.14 -31.19
N PRO A 762 4.88 -47.87 -30.18
CA PRO A 762 3.63 -48.60 -29.98
C PRO A 762 2.65 -48.34 -31.15
N PRO A 763 1.75 -49.30 -31.47
CA PRO A 763 0.77 -49.11 -32.52
C PRO A 763 -0.19 -47.97 -32.15
N ALA A 764 -0.52 -47.14 -33.13
CA ALA A 764 -1.45 -46.03 -32.98
C ALA A 764 -2.82 -46.55 -32.49
N PRO A 765 -3.47 -45.86 -31.54
CA PRO A 765 -4.79 -46.23 -31.08
C PRO A 765 -5.79 -46.10 -32.23
N VAL A 766 -6.48 -47.20 -32.54
CA VAL A 766 -7.61 -47.21 -33.46
C VAL A 766 -8.78 -46.51 -32.77
N TYR A 767 -9.11 -45.30 -33.21
CA TYR A 767 -10.30 -44.58 -32.79
C TYR A 767 -11.54 -45.27 -33.38
N GLN A 768 -12.38 -45.82 -32.51
CA GLN A 768 -13.78 -46.04 -32.87
C GLN A 768 -14.52 -44.69 -32.82
N PRO A 769 -15.32 -44.33 -33.84
CA PRO A 769 -16.08 -43.09 -33.80
C PRO A 769 -17.22 -43.22 -32.79
N THR A 770 -17.03 -42.68 -31.59
CA THR A 770 -18.14 -42.40 -30.68
C THR A 770 -19.02 -41.33 -31.32
N ALA A 771 -20.31 -41.62 -31.44
CA ALA A 771 -21.30 -40.70 -32.00
C ALA A 771 -21.18 -39.32 -31.35
N VAL A 772 -20.95 -38.31 -32.18
CA VAL A 772 -20.90 -36.91 -31.77
C VAL A 772 -22.31 -36.51 -31.36
N ALA A 773 -22.55 -36.38 -30.05
CA ALA A 773 -23.71 -35.68 -29.56
C ALA A 773 -23.65 -34.24 -30.09
N GLN A 774 -24.68 -33.82 -30.82
CA GLN A 774 -24.76 -32.46 -31.33
C GLN A 774 -24.65 -31.45 -30.17
N PRO A 775 -23.95 -30.33 -30.36
CA PRO A 775 -23.85 -29.30 -29.34
C PRO A 775 -25.26 -28.78 -29.03
N VAL A 776 -25.73 -29.03 -27.80
CA VAL A 776 -26.91 -28.37 -27.26
C VAL A 776 -26.57 -26.89 -27.14
N ALA A 777 -27.35 -26.03 -27.81
CA ALA A 777 -27.16 -24.59 -27.72
C ALA A 777 -27.17 -24.15 -26.24
N PRO A 778 -26.23 -23.28 -25.81
CA PRO A 778 -26.23 -22.79 -24.43
C PRO A 778 -27.56 -22.07 -24.15
N PRO A 779 -28.13 -22.23 -22.94
CA PRO A 779 -29.35 -21.52 -22.59
C PRO A 779 -29.12 -20.00 -22.73
N PRO A 780 -30.12 -19.23 -23.18
CA PRO A 780 -30.00 -17.79 -23.33
C PRO A 780 -29.60 -17.13 -22.00
N PRO A 781 -28.75 -16.07 -22.02
CA PRO A 781 -28.28 -15.41 -20.81
C PRO A 781 -29.45 -14.80 -20.03
N THR A 782 -29.59 -15.20 -18.77
CA THR A 782 -30.59 -14.65 -17.85
C THR A 782 -30.08 -13.35 -17.24
N PHE A 783 -30.92 -12.32 -17.16
CA PHE A 783 -30.56 -11.01 -16.60
C PHE A 783 -31.41 -10.71 -15.36
N MET A 784 -30.85 -9.97 -14.41
CA MET A 784 -31.58 -9.37 -13.30
C MET A 784 -31.62 -7.85 -13.42
N THR A 785 -32.71 -7.25 -12.98
CA THR A 785 -32.87 -5.79 -12.92
C THR A 785 -32.34 -5.26 -11.59
N VAL A 786 -31.50 -4.24 -11.64
CA VAL A 786 -30.89 -3.59 -10.50
C VAL A 786 -31.41 -2.16 -10.39
N PRO A 787 -32.10 -1.80 -9.30
CA PRO A 787 -32.43 -0.41 -9.02
C PRO A 787 -31.20 0.35 -8.52
N VAL A 788 -31.04 1.58 -8.99
CA VAL A 788 -29.99 2.50 -8.54
C VAL A 788 -30.48 3.21 -7.26
N PRO A 789 -29.85 2.99 -6.10
CA PRO A 789 -30.23 3.67 -4.86
C PRO A 789 -30.09 5.19 -4.98
N MET A 790 -30.86 5.93 -4.18
CA MET A 790 -30.70 7.38 -4.09
C MET A 790 -29.28 7.75 -3.65
N GLY A 791 -28.66 8.70 -4.35
CA GLY A 791 -27.27 9.14 -4.09
C GLY A 791 -26.18 8.34 -4.83
N VAL A 792 -26.54 7.37 -5.67
CA VAL A 792 -25.58 6.61 -6.50
C VAL A 792 -25.63 7.10 -7.95
N PHE A 793 -24.47 7.41 -8.53
CA PHE A 793 -24.32 7.96 -9.88
C PHE A 793 -23.65 6.97 -10.86
N PRO A 794 -23.78 7.18 -12.19
CA PRO A 794 -23.04 6.39 -13.17
C PRO A 794 -21.54 6.30 -12.86
N GLY A 795 -20.97 5.10 -12.98
CA GLY A 795 -19.58 4.80 -12.63
C GLY A 795 -19.36 4.35 -11.18
N MET A 796 -20.33 4.54 -10.28
CA MET A 796 -20.27 4.02 -8.92
C MET A 796 -20.66 2.53 -8.89
N THR A 797 -20.05 1.79 -7.96
CA THR A 797 -20.34 0.36 -7.77
C THR A 797 -21.47 0.19 -6.76
N VAL A 798 -22.48 -0.60 -7.11
CA VAL A 798 -23.51 -1.08 -6.19
C VAL A 798 -23.36 -2.58 -5.97
N VAL A 799 -23.56 -3.01 -4.72
CA VAL A 799 -23.54 -4.43 -4.37
C VAL A 799 -24.97 -4.95 -4.38
N VAL A 800 -25.25 -5.90 -5.24
CA VAL A 800 -26.57 -6.52 -5.37
C VAL A 800 -26.49 -8.02 -5.11
N GLN A 801 -27.56 -8.59 -4.57
CA GLN A 801 -27.64 -10.02 -4.36
C GLN A 801 -28.38 -10.67 -5.53
N ALA A 802 -27.71 -11.55 -6.27
CA ALA A 802 -28.33 -12.35 -7.30
C ALA A 802 -29.34 -13.33 -6.71
N PRO A 803 -30.34 -13.81 -7.48
CA PRO A 803 -31.28 -14.85 -7.03
C PRO A 803 -30.60 -16.15 -6.56
N THR A 804 -29.36 -16.40 -7.00
CA THR A 804 -28.51 -17.51 -6.56
C THR A 804 -27.89 -17.31 -5.18
N GLY A 805 -28.14 -16.17 -4.52
CA GLY A 805 -27.58 -15.81 -3.21
C GLY A 805 -26.20 -15.14 -3.27
N GLN A 806 -25.55 -15.14 -4.44
CA GLN A 806 -24.23 -14.52 -4.65
C GLN A 806 -24.31 -12.99 -4.62
N ARG A 807 -23.38 -12.33 -3.93
CA ARG A 807 -23.23 -10.86 -3.97
C ARG A 807 -22.39 -10.45 -5.18
N LEU A 808 -22.92 -9.56 -6.00
CA LEU A 808 -22.31 -9.04 -7.21
C LEU A 808 -22.04 -7.53 -7.04
N ALA A 809 -20.80 -7.13 -7.27
CA ALA A 809 -20.43 -5.74 -7.42
C ALA A 809 -20.66 -5.33 -8.88
N VAL A 810 -21.61 -4.45 -9.13
CA VAL A 810 -21.97 -4.01 -10.48
C VAL A 810 -21.84 -2.50 -10.59
N ILE A 811 -21.18 -2.04 -11.64
CA ILE A 811 -20.98 -0.62 -11.91
C ILE A 811 -22.25 -0.07 -12.56
N VAL A 812 -22.76 1.05 -12.05
CA VAL A 812 -23.91 1.72 -12.66
C VAL A 812 -23.50 2.27 -14.03
N PRO A 813 -24.16 1.85 -15.12
CA PRO A 813 -23.78 2.26 -16.48
C PRO A 813 -24.04 3.75 -16.73
N GLN A 814 -23.30 4.32 -17.67
CA GLN A 814 -23.48 5.69 -18.13
C GLN A 814 -24.93 5.92 -18.62
N GLY A 815 -25.56 6.99 -18.13
CA GLY A 815 -26.94 7.36 -18.48
C GLY A 815 -28.04 6.86 -17.52
N VAL A 816 -27.71 6.10 -16.46
CA VAL A 816 -28.69 5.65 -15.45
C VAL A 816 -28.41 6.32 -14.10
N GLY A 817 -29.28 7.25 -13.70
CA GLY A 817 -29.14 8.02 -12.46
C GLY A 817 -29.88 7.43 -11.26
N PRO A 818 -29.81 8.09 -10.09
CA PRO A 818 -30.56 7.73 -8.88
C PRO A 818 -32.05 7.49 -9.18
N GLY A 819 -32.60 6.36 -8.73
CA GLY A 819 -33.99 5.95 -9.00
C GLY A 819 -34.22 5.27 -10.36
N GLY A 820 -33.20 5.24 -11.23
CA GLY A 820 -33.21 4.47 -12.47
C GLY A 820 -32.99 2.96 -12.24
N VAL A 821 -33.15 2.16 -13.29
CA VAL A 821 -32.90 0.71 -13.27
C VAL A 821 -32.01 0.30 -14.44
N PHE A 822 -31.16 -0.70 -14.25
CA PHE A 822 -30.36 -1.29 -15.32
C PHE A 822 -30.28 -2.82 -15.19
N LYS A 823 -29.94 -3.52 -16.26
CA LYS A 823 -29.88 -4.99 -16.29
C LYS A 823 -28.44 -5.49 -16.20
N VAL A 824 -28.23 -6.53 -15.39
CA VAL A 824 -26.94 -7.21 -15.26
C VAL A 824 -27.12 -8.71 -15.48
N PRO A 825 -26.18 -9.38 -16.18
CA PRO A 825 -26.28 -10.82 -16.41
C PRO A 825 -26.14 -11.58 -15.09
N ILE A 826 -26.98 -12.61 -14.90
CA ILE A 826 -26.88 -13.52 -13.77
C ILE A 826 -25.73 -14.50 -14.07
N PRO A 827 -24.71 -14.59 -13.21
CA PRO A 827 -23.62 -15.54 -13.41
C PRO A 827 -24.16 -16.97 -13.45
N ALA A 828 -23.66 -17.77 -14.39
CA ALA A 828 -23.95 -19.20 -14.39
C ALA A 828 -23.47 -19.82 -13.06
N PRO A 829 -24.22 -20.78 -12.47
CA PRO A 829 -23.74 -21.50 -11.30
C PRO A 829 -22.38 -22.16 -11.63
N PRO A 830 -21.45 -22.22 -10.67
CA PRO A 830 -20.16 -22.85 -10.92
C PRO A 830 -20.38 -24.31 -11.35
N PRO A 831 -19.62 -24.81 -12.33
CA PRO A 831 -19.73 -26.22 -12.71
C PRO A 831 -19.44 -27.10 -11.48
N PRO A 832 -20.11 -28.25 -11.33
CA PRO A 832 -19.83 -29.18 -10.25
C PRO A 832 -18.34 -29.52 -10.30
N GLN A 833 -17.63 -29.25 -9.20
CA GLN A 833 -16.19 -29.53 -9.11
C GLN A 833 -15.98 -31.05 -9.25
N ILE A 834 -15.42 -31.46 -10.39
CA ILE A 834 -14.91 -32.82 -10.56
C ILE A 834 -13.68 -32.93 -9.65
N ARG A 835 -13.86 -33.65 -8.55
CA ARG A 835 -12.79 -33.99 -7.61
C ARG A 835 -11.82 -34.95 -8.31
N TYR A 836 -10.58 -34.52 -8.51
CA TYR A 836 -9.48 -35.45 -8.74
C TYR A 836 -8.90 -35.81 -7.38
N TYR A 837 -9.03 -37.10 -7.03
CA TYR A 837 -8.43 -37.71 -5.84
C TYR A 837 -6.92 -37.85 -5.98
#